data_AF-A0A093ZNR7-F1
#
_entry.id   AF-A0A093ZNR7-F1
#
_cell.length_a   1.000
_cell.length_b   1.000
_cell.length_c   1.000
_cell.angle_alpha   90.00
_cell.angle_beta   90.00
_cell.angle_gamma   90.00
#
_symmetry.space_group_name_H-M   'P 1'
#
loop_
_entity.id
_entity.type
_entity.pdbx_description
1 polymer ?
#
loop_
_entity_poly.entity_id
_entity_poly.type
_entity_poly.pdbx_seq_one_letter_code
_entity_poly.pdbx_strand_id
1 'polypeptide(L)'
;MDVRIFLCGDIDGEVEMTLTVQTHGVKEFVSSTAREASIPNSASSAISPEAQERKTKPKRNSITAAGLWHEAPTPTYPIKACNRNLTVNITGVLCSAQAVARAMLEYDTPGSIALIASMSGTTANKGLPGAAYNASKAGVQQLGRSLAAEWGREGIRVNTISPGYVVMQIVEELFEKFPEREGWAGENMLGRLGRPGDLGGAECSGADDREGFEDRWRPHCLVGEVGQCQITQAAGMLLTAISFLPIAAAKTAAEWRELSIYQVLTDRFATTDGTSPSCEITDYCGGTWKGLENKLDYIQDMGVHNIEDDTSAGYAYHGYWADNPFTLNDHFGTADDLKSLSEALHGRGMSLMIDVVINHFGANQESGSVDYSAFPSPFNDASAFNSPCAIDYENQASIENCWVVTTPTPSLPDINPENASTFAALVDSVVDIVSNYSIDGIRLDTAKHVPLKYLTQFQEAVGVFVTGEALDGDPAYVSGYQGPLDSAINYPLWYDLIKAFMGGNFDSLAAMISTEATTFSDVNALTNFLDNHDQPRIASVAGTDEVREKNAVAFMMFTSGIPMIYYGFEQRFTGAADPDNRETLWTSAYNTDTALYKHIAQLHQIRSIASNVTDKATYFSSNVAVLGTSNEHMALQRGPLVVVVSNVGAAGTSESFGVTGSQFASGDTVVDLLDCTTATVGDSGTFTSPSSKGEARIWIQAENKGNLCP
;
A
#
# COMPACT_ATOMS: atom_id res chain seq x y z
N MET A 1 -8.55 -2.09 18.63
CA MET A 1 -7.64 -1.09 18.04
C MET A 1 -8.45 -0.20 17.13
N ASP A 2 -8.38 1.10 17.35
CA ASP A 2 -8.94 2.07 16.41
C ASP A 2 -8.00 2.20 15.21
N VAL A 3 -8.34 1.44 14.18
CA VAL A 3 -7.87 1.66 12.81
C VAL A 3 -8.21 3.10 12.43
N ARG A 4 -7.29 3.89 11.82
CA ARG A 4 -7.74 4.86 10.78
C ARG A 4 -7.61 4.32 9.37
N ILE A 5 -8.17 4.98 8.37
CA ILE A 5 -7.99 4.59 6.96
C ILE A 5 -7.49 5.79 6.19
N PHE A 6 -6.21 5.79 5.87
CA PHE A 6 -5.66 6.60 4.81
C PHE A 6 -5.75 5.79 3.53
N LEU A 7 -6.28 6.37 2.45
CA LEU A 7 -6.18 5.78 1.12
C LEU A 7 -5.13 6.49 0.32
N CYS A 8 -4.53 5.68 -0.53
CA CYS A 8 -3.33 6.03 -1.22
C CYS A 8 -3.54 5.66 -2.68
N GLY A 9 -3.92 6.67 -3.47
CA GLY A 9 -4.19 6.51 -4.89
C GLY A 9 -2.89 6.30 -5.66
N ASP A 10 -2.87 5.30 -6.54
CA ASP A 10 -1.87 5.25 -7.59
C ASP A 10 -2.18 6.32 -8.65
N ILE A 11 -1.15 6.83 -9.30
CA ILE A 11 -1.21 8.14 -9.96
C ILE A 11 -1.69 8.08 -11.42
N ASP A 12 -1.73 6.90 -12.02
CA ASP A 12 -2.12 6.72 -13.43
C ASP A 12 -3.63 6.49 -13.58
N GLY A 13 -4.37 7.55 -13.94
CA GLY A 13 -5.81 7.53 -14.20
C GLY A 13 -6.26 6.78 -15.47
N GLU A 14 -5.52 5.77 -15.94
CA GLU A 14 -5.91 4.95 -17.09
C GLU A 14 -6.93 3.86 -16.71
N VAL A 15 -8.20 4.24 -16.72
CA VAL A 15 -9.32 3.28 -16.67
C VAL A 15 -9.45 2.59 -18.05
N GLU A 16 -8.70 1.49 -18.29
CA GLU A 16 -8.93 0.67 -19.48
C GLU A 16 -10.25 -0.11 -19.34
N MET A 17 -11.32 0.47 -19.89
CA MET A 17 -12.69 0.02 -19.65
C MET A 17 -13.07 -1.21 -20.50
N THR A 18 -12.98 -2.39 -19.89
CA THR A 18 -13.73 -3.62 -20.24
C THR A 18 -13.53 -4.21 -21.65
N LEU A 19 -12.90 -5.38 -21.74
CA LEU A 19 -13.06 -6.29 -22.88
C LEU A 19 -13.82 -7.58 -22.51
N THR A 20 -15.15 -7.52 -22.51
CA THR A 20 -15.97 -8.75 -22.54
C THR A 20 -16.03 -9.29 -23.96
N VAL A 21 -15.37 -10.43 -24.22
CA VAL A 21 -15.55 -11.19 -25.47
C VAL A 21 -15.99 -12.62 -25.15
N GLN A 22 -17.13 -13.02 -25.72
CA GLN A 22 -17.66 -14.37 -25.61
C GLN A 22 -16.85 -15.38 -26.43
N THR A 23 -16.76 -16.59 -25.89
CA THR A 23 -16.18 -17.78 -26.52
C THR A 23 -16.52 -17.94 -28.01
N HIS A 24 -15.52 -18.09 -28.87
CA HIS A 24 -15.66 -18.66 -30.21
C HIS A 24 -14.55 -19.68 -30.50
N GLY A 25 -14.81 -20.94 -30.13
CA GLY A 25 -14.06 -22.10 -30.62
C GLY A 25 -13.01 -22.70 -29.67
N VAL A 26 -13.29 -23.94 -29.23
CA VAL A 26 -12.33 -24.97 -28.74
C VAL A 26 -11.70 -24.79 -27.34
N LYS A 27 -12.24 -25.57 -26.38
CA LYS A 27 -11.64 -26.05 -25.11
C LYS A 27 -11.06 -25.00 -24.15
N GLU A 28 -11.90 -24.51 -23.23
CA GLU A 28 -11.51 -23.67 -22.09
C GLU A 28 -10.85 -24.45 -20.92
N PHE A 29 -10.01 -23.77 -20.14
CA PHE A 29 -9.41 -24.23 -18.87
C PHE A 29 -9.88 -23.38 -17.67
N VAL A 30 -9.53 -23.81 -16.45
CA VAL A 30 -9.63 -23.02 -15.19
C VAL A 30 -8.33 -23.13 -14.40
N SER A 31 -7.70 -22.00 -14.10
CA SER A 31 -6.65 -21.90 -13.08
C SER A 31 -7.27 -21.73 -11.69
N SER A 32 -6.63 -22.31 -10.67
CA SER A 32 -7.00 -22.15 -9.26
C SER A 32 -5.73 -21.94 -8.42
N THR A 33 -5.70 -20.83 -7.69
CA THR A 33 -4.58 -20.42 -6.83
C THR A 33 -5.09 -20.17 -5.41
N ALA A 34 -4.51 -20.86 -4.42
CA ALA A 34 -4.83 -20.64 -3.02
C ALA A 34 -3.90 -19.58 -2.43
N ARG A 35 -4.47 -18.43 -2.01
CA ARG A 35 -3.80 -17.45 -1.13
C ARG A 35 -3.94 -17.93 0.31
N GLU A 36 -3.09 -17.45 1.21
CA GLU A 36 -3.10 -17.89 2.62
C GLU A 36 -4.40 -17.52 3.34
N ALA A 37 -4.89 -16.29 3.12
CA ALA A 37 -6.21 -15.82 3.54
C ALA A 37 -7.40 -16.52 2.84
N SER A 38 -7.15 -17.49 1.94
CA SER A 38 -8.18 -18.28 1.25
C SER A 38 -7.96 -19.80 1.35
N ILE A 39 -7.37 -20.27 2.47
CA ILE A 39 -7.37 -21.68 2.88
C ILE A 39 -8.48 -21.88 3.92
N PRO A 40 -9.71 -22.26 3.52
CA PRO A 40 -10.86 -22.21 4.42
C PRO A 40 -10.94 -23.42 5.36
N ASN A 41 -11.46 -23.19 6.56
CA ASN A 41 -11.81 -24.24 7.53
C ASN A 41 -12.86 -25.25 7.02
N SER A 42 -13.49 -25.01 5.86
CA SER A 42 -14.22 -26.02 5.10
C SER A 42 -14.22 -25.71 3.60
N ALA A 43 -14.10 -26.74 2.75
CA ALA A 43 -13.89 -26.59 1.30
C ALA A 43 -15.16 -26.22 0.48
N SER A 44 -15.90 -25.19 0.90
CA SER A 44 -17.09 -24.66 0.22
C SER A 44 -16.90 -23.25 -0.35
N SER A 45 -15.80 -22.55 -0.04
CA SER A 45 -15.54 -21.15 -0.44
C SER A 45 -14.35 -20.96 -1.40
N ALA A 46 -13.73 -22.02 -1.91
CA ALA A 46 -12.61 -21.94 -2.85
C ALA A 46 -13.04 -21.86 -4.34
N ILE A 47 -14.18 -21.22 -4.60
CA ILE A 47 -14.78 -20.94 -5.92
C ILE A 47 -15.25 -19.48 -5.89
N SER A 48 -15.03 -18.70 -6.95
CA SER A 48 -15.47 -17.29 -6.97
C SER A 48 -17.01 -17.17 -6.97
N PRO A 49 -17.59 -16.13 -6.34
CA PRO A 49 -19.05 -15.95 -6.28
C PRO A 49 -19.72 -15.93 -7.66
N GLU A 50 -19.05 -15.37 -8.68
CA GLU A 50 -19.51 -15.35 -10.07
C GLU A 50 -19.83 -16.74 -10.65
N ALA A 51 -19.08 -17.77 -10.23
CA ALA A 51 -19.28 -19.15 -10.65
C ALA A 51 -20.35 -19.88 -9.83
N GLN A 52 -20.80 -19.31 -8.71
CA GLN A 52 -21.93 -19.81 -7.91
C GLN A 52 -23.28 -19.26 -8.40
N GLU A 53 -23.34 -18.00 -8.83
CA GLU A 53 -24.56 -17.43 -9.44
C GLU A 53 -24.86 -18.02 -10.82
N ARG A 54 -23.81 -18.23 -11.64
CA ARG A 54 -23.95 -18.76 -13.00
C ARG A 54 -24.09 -20.27 -12.96
N LYS A 55 -25.32 -20.78 -13.08
CA LYS A 55 -25.67 -22.23 -13.20
C LYS A 55 -25.21 -22.89 -14.51
N THR A 56 -23.97 -22.66 -14.90
CA THR A 56 -23.28 -23.24 -16.05
C THR A 56 -22.54 -24.51 -15.64
N LYS A 57 -22.51 -25.53 -16.52
CA LYS A 57 -21.78 -26.77 -16.23
C LYS A 57 -20.29 -26.49 -15.97
N PRO A 58 -19.65 -27.18 -15.00
CA PRO A 58 -18.25 -26.97 -14.68
C PRO A 58 -17.34 -27.31 -15.85
N LYS A 59 -16.24 -26.57 -15.97
CA LYS A 59 -15.23 -26.76 -17.02
C LYS A 59 -14.44 -28.04 -16.78
N ARG A 60 -14.15 -28.79 -17.85
CA ARG A 60 -13.59 -30.16 -17.76
C ARG A 60 -12.13 -30.21 -17.31
N ASN A 61 -11.36 -29.13 -17.44
CA ASN A 61 -9.93 -29.12 -17.13
C ASN A 61 -9.60 -28.02 -16.11
N SER A 62 -8.82 -28.37 -15.08
CA SER A 62 -8.34 -27.43 -14.06
C SER A 62 -6.85 -27.62 -13.77
N ILE A 63 -6.18 -26.50 -13.45
CA ILE A 63 -4.80 -26.48 -12.92
C ILE A 63 -4.84 -25.87 -11.52
N THR A 64 -4.17 -26.54 -10.57
CA THR A 64 -4.12 -26.13 -9.16
C THR A 64 -2.69 -25.80 -8.75
N ALA A 65 -2.44 -24.53 -8.47
CA ALA A 65 -1.13 -24.00 -8.14
C ALA A 65 -1.14 -23.25 -6.80
N ALA A 66 -0.50 -23.84 -5.78
CA ALA A 66 -0.11 -23.14 -4.57
C ALA A 66 1.38 -23.44 -4.28
N GLY A 67 2.13 -22.44 -3.85
CA GLY A 67 3.59 -22.45 -3.93
C GLY A 67 4.27 -21.40 -3.06
N LEU A 68 4.49 -21.72 -1.79
CA LEU A 68 5.42 -20.97 -0.92
C LEU A 68 6.78 -21.67 -0.91
N TRP A 69 7.88 -20.92 -0.86
CA TRP A 69 9.24 -21.41 -0.60
C TRP A 69 9.93 -20.53 0.46
N HIS A 70 10.90 -21.08 1.20
CA HIS A 70 11.70 -20.37 2.18
C HIS A 70 13.06 -21.09 2.33
N GLU A 71 14.15 -20.40 2.00
CA GLU A 71 15.54 -20.89 2.08
C GLU A 71 16.09 -20.66 3.50
N ALA A 72 16.37 -21.72 4.25
CA ALA A 72 16.98 -21.64 5.58
C ALA A 72 17.69 -22.95 5.97
N PRO A 73 18.84 -22.92 6.66
CA PRO A 73 19.50 -24.13 7.15
C PRO A 73 18.59 -24.91 8.12
N THR A 74 18.48 -26.24 7.94
CA THR A 74 17.61 -27.09 8.76
C THR A 74 17.77 -26.93 10.28
N PRO A 75 18.99 -26.76 10.86
CA PRO A 75 19.16 -26.55 12.30
C PRO A 75 18.59 -25.22 12.84
N THR A 76 18.32 -24.25 11.97
CA THR A 76 17.79 -22.92 12.31
C THR A 76 16.49 -22.60 11.56
N TYR A 77 15.83 -23.60 10.98
CA TYR A 77 14.62 -23.42 10.17
C TYR A 77 13.43 -23.01 11.06
N PRO A 78 12.81 -21.84 10.88
CA PRO A 78 11.73 -21.40 11.77
C PRO A 78 10.51 -22.32 11.69
N ILE A 79 10.01 -22.79 12.83
CA ILE A 79 8.84 -23.71 12.85
C ILE A 79 7.58 -23.01 12.29
N LYS A 80 7.39 -21.71 12.54
CA LYS A 80 6.33 -20.89 11.90
C LYS A 80 6.43 -20.97 10.37
N ALA A 81 7.62 -20.81 9.79
CA ALA A 81 7.86 -20.93 8.34
C ALA A 81 7.71 -22.37 7.80
N CYS A 82 8.06 -23.39 8.59
CA CYS A 82 7.87 -24.80 8.24
C CYS A 82 6.37 -25.13 8.12
N ASN A 83 5.59 -24.75 9.14
CA ASN A 83 4.14 -24.92 9.14
C ASN A 83 3.50 -24.14 7.99
N ARG A 84 3.92 -22.88 7.76
CA ARG A 84 3.46 -22.06 6.62
C ARG A 84 3.68 -22.74 5.26
N ASN A 85 4.88 -23.30 5.05
CA ASN A 85 5.23 -24.06 3.85
C ASN A 85 4.33 -25.29 3.66
N LEU A 86 4.03 -26.04 4.73
CA LEU A 86 3.17 -27.22 4.66
C LEU A 86 1.70 -26.86 4.40
N THR A 87 1.17 -25.85 5.10
CA THR A 87 -0.22 -25.38 4.95
C THR A 87 -0.48 -24.84 3.54
N VAL A 88 0.35 -23.95 3.02
CA VAL A 88 0.16 -23.40 1.65
C VAL A 88 0.34 -24.49 0.59
N ASN A 89 1.42 -25.27 0.66
CA ASN A 89 1.75 -26.21 -0.41
C ASN A 89 0.91 -27.50 -0.40
N ILE A 90 0.43 -27.98 0.74
CA ILE A 90 -0.39 -29.21 0.83
C ILE A 90 -1.87 -28.86 1.02
N THR A 91 -2.22 -28.12 2.08
CA THR A 91 -3.62 -27.82 2.41
C THR A 91 -4.26 -26.93 1.35
N GLY A 92 -3.58 -25.88 0.88
CA GLY A 92 -4.07 -25.03 -0.21
C GLY A 92 -4.37 -25.81 -1.50
N VAL A 93 -3.45 -26.69 -1.92
CA VAL A 93 -3.64 -27.56 -3.09
C VAL A 93 -4.81 -28.53 -2.90
N LEU A 94 -4.95 -29.14 -1.70
CA LEU A 94 -6.07 -30.01 -1.38
C LEU A 94 -7.41 -29.26 -1.41
N CYS A 95 -7.50 -28.08 -0.80
CA CYS A 95 -8.73 -27.28 -0.75
C CYS A 95 -9.22 -26.90 -2.16
N SER A 96 -8.33 -26.40 -3.03
CA SER A 96 -8.68 -26.07 -4.41
C SER A 96 -9.06 -27.31 -5.23
N ALA A 97 -8.28 -28.39 -5.15
CA ALA A 97 -8.61 -29.64 -5.86
C ALA A 97 -9.95 -30.24 -5.37
N GLN A 98 -10.24 -30.19 -4.07
CA GLN A 98 -11.50 -30.67 -3.49
C GLN A 98 -12.69 -29.81 -3.95
N ALA A 99 -12.54 -28.49 -4.04
CA ALA A 99 -13.61 -27.62 -4.53
C ALA A 99 -13.95 -27.88 -6.01
N VAL A 100 -12.92 -28.03 -6.86
CA VAL A 100 -13.10 -28.41 -8.28
C VAL A 100 -13.75 -29.78 -8.41
N ALA A 101 -13.32 -30.77 -7.63
CA ALA A 101 -13.90 -32.11 -7.64
C ALA A 101 -15.36 -32.12 -7.16
N ARG A 102 -15.70 -31.35 -6.11
CA ARG A 102 -17.10 -31.19 -5.65
C ARG A 102 -17.99 -30.70 -6.77
N ALA A 103 -17.58 -29.66 -7.51
CA ALA A 103 -18.33 -29.16 -8.66
C ALA A 103 -18.44 -30.20 -9.79
N MET A 104 -17.36 -30.90 -10.14
CA MET A 104 -17.40 -31.96 -11.17
C MET A 104 -18.39 -33.09 -10.80
N LEU A 105 -18.46 -33.48 -9.53
CA LEU A 105 -19.39 -34.49 -9.01
C LEU A 105 -20.84 -33.99 -8.95
N GLU A 106 -21.08 -32.77 -8.45
CA GLU A 106 -22.42 -32.18 -8.33
C GLU A 106 -23.14 -32.06 -9.68
N TYR A 107 -22.40 -31.82 -10.76
CA TYR A 107 -22.91 -31.63 -12.11
C TYR A 107 -22.66 -32.83 -13.06
N ASP A 108 -22.34 -34.02 -12.53
CA ASP A 108 -22.10 -35.27 -13.30
C ASP A 108 -21.21 -35.03 -14.54
N THR A 109 -20.05 -34.42 -14.33
CA THR A 109 -19.18 -33.92 -15.40
C THR A 109 -17.75 -34.44 -15.24
N PRO A 110 -17.33 -35.47 -16.03
CA PRO A 110 -15.97 -36.01 -15.98
C PRO A 110 -14.95 -35.00 -16.51
N GLY A 111 -13.73 -35.07 -15.98
CA GLY A 111 -12.71 -34.04 -16.18
C GLY A 111 -11.29 -34.43 -15.79
N SER A 112 -10.41 -33.43 -15.71
CA SER A 112 -9.04 -33.60 -15.23
C SER A 112 -8.49 -32.41 -14.45
N ILE A 113 -7.66 -32.72 -13.44
CA ILE A 113 -7.02 -31.77 -12.53
C ILE A 113 -5.50 -31.99 -12.59
N ALA A 114 -4.72 -30.91 -12.75
CA ALA A 114 -3.26 -30.94 -12.72
C ALA A 114 -2.72 -30.14 -11.52
N LEU A 115 -2.03 -30.81 -10.60
CA LEU A 115 -1.44 -30.20 -9.40
C LEU A 115 0.01 -29.76 -9.66
N ILE A 116 0.38 -28.53 -9.28
CA ILE A 116 1.76 -28.03 -9.43
C ILE A 116 2.63 -28.42 -8.23
N ALA A 117 3.39 -29.50 -8.41
CA ALA A 117 4.42 -29.97 -7.50
C ALA A 117 5.77 -29.26 -7.80
N SER A 118 6.89 -29.99 -7.75
CA SER A 118 8.25 -29.52 -8.12
C SER A 118 9.17 -30.73 -8.30
N MET A 119 10.25 -30.63 -9.08
CA MET A 119 11.34 -31.62 -9.07
C MET A 119 11.85 -31.89 -7.65
N SER A 120 11.78 -30.88 -6.79
CA SER A 120 12.17 -30.88 -5.38
C SER A 120 11.39 -31.89 -4.51
N GLY A 121 10.24 -32.38 -5.00
CA GLY A 121 9.50 -33.49 -4.37
C GLY A 121 10.09 -34.88 -4.65
N THR A 122 10.93 -34.99 -5.69
CA THR A 122 11.62 -36.22 -6.13
C THR A 122 13.13 -36.19 -5.90
N THR A 123 13.74 -35.01 -5.80
CA THR A 123 15.20 -34.82 -5.68
C THR A 123 15.54 -33.77 -4.63
N ALA A 124 16.62 -33.98 -3.87
CA ALA A 124 17.16 -32.95 -2.99
C ALA A 124 18.00 -31.94 -3.79
N ASN A 125 17.65 -30.66 -3.72
CA ASN A 125 18.33 -29.60 -4.47
C ASN A 125 19.69 -29.28 -3.83
N LYS A 126 20.77 -29.53 -4.58
CA LYS A 126 22.15 -29.23 -4.17
C LYS A 126 22.33 -27.71 -4.04
N GLY A 127 22.80 -27.25 -2.88
CA GLY A 127 23.05 -25.82 -2.62
C GLY A 127 21.83 -25.01 -2.15
N LEU A 128 20.61 -25.58 -2.14
CA LEU A 128 19.40 -24.90 -1.65
C LEU A 128 18.85 -25.57 -0.37
N PRO A 129 19.12 -25.01 0.83
CA PRO A 129 18.58 -25.53 2.07
C PRO A 129 17.07 -25.21 2.20
N GLY A 130 16.23 -26.11 1.70
CA GLY A 130 14.77 -25.97 1.66
C GLY A 130 14.02 -27.25 2.09
N ALA A 131 14.44 -27.89 3.18
CA ALA A 131 13.95 -29.22 3.57
C ALA A 131 12.41 -29.31 3.70
N ALA A 132 11.77 -28.30 4.30
CA ALA A 132 10.32 -28.24 4.45
C ALA A 132 9.58 -28.12 3.10
N TYR A 133 10.12 -27.35 2.16
CA TYR A 133 9.59 -27.21 0.79
C TYR A 133 9.69 -28.52 0.01
N ASN A 134 10.85 -29.18 0.05
CA ASN A 134 11.07 -30.44 -0.64
C ASN A 134 10.07 -31.50 -0.15
N ALA A 135 9.89 -31.60 1.18
CA ALA A 135 8.89 -32.46 1.80
C ALA A 135 7.45 -32.07 1.43
N SER A 136 7.11 -30.77 1.39
CA SER A 136 5.76 -30.32 1.04
C SER A 136 5.39 -30.64 -0.41
N LYS A 137 6.32 -30.44 -1.36
CA LYS A 137 6.11 -30.78 -2.78
C LYS A 137 6.15 -32.29 -3.05
N ALA A 138 6.88 -33.07 -2.27
CA ALA A 138 6.71 -34.54 -2.24
C ALA A 138 5.30 -34.93 -1.75
N GLY A 139 4.78 -34.20 -0.76
CA GLY A 139 3.40 -34.26 -0.29
C GLY A 139 2.39 -34.03 -1.43
N VAL A 140 2.56 -32.98 -2.24
CA VAL A 140 1.71 -32.71 -3.43
C VAL A 140 1.74 -33.87 -4.44
N GLN A 141 2.92 -34.44 -4.70
CA GLN A 141 3.03 -35.60 -5.60
C GLN A 141 2.28 -36.83 -5.07
N GLN A 142 2.30 -37.08 -3.75
CA GLN A 142 1.54 -38.17 -3.16
C GLN A 142 0.04 -37.87 -3.08
N LEU A 143 -0.34 -36.63 -2.78
CA LEU A 143 -1.72 -36.16 -2.80
C LEU A 143 -2.35 -36.42 -4.18
N GLY A 144 -1.70 -36.01 -5.26
CA GLY A 144 -2.19 -36.27 -6.63
C GLY A 144 -2.41 -37.75 -6.94
N ARG A 145 -1.56 -38.64 -6.43
CA ARG A 145 -1.74 -40.10 -6.57
C ARG A 145 -2.95 -40.63 -5.78
N SER A 146 -3.18 -40.12 -4.57
CA SER A 146 -4.37 -40.49 -3.77
C SER A 146 -5.65 -40.01 -4.44
N LEU A 147 -5.72 -38.72 -4.81
CA LEU A 147 -6.90 -38.13 -5.44
C LEU A 147 -7.23 -38.78 -6.80
N ALA A 148 -6.23 -39.18 -7.58
CA ALA A 148 -6.43 -39.95 -8.81
C ALA A 148 -7.07 -41.34 -8.56
N ALA A 149 -6.67 -42.01 -7.48
CA ALA A 149 -7.21 -43.32 -7.10
C ALA A 149 -8.62 -43.21 -6.48
N GLU A 150 -8.91 -42.12 -5.77
CA GLU A 150 -10.21 -41.82 -5.17
C GLU A 150 -11.25 -41.41 -6.22
N TRP A 151 -10.96 -40.40 -7.05
CA TRP A 151 -11.94 -39.78 -7.95
C TRP A 151 -11.93 -40.35 -9.38
N GLY A 152 -10.95 -41.19 -9.73
CA GLY A 152 -10.86 -41.79 -11.07
C GLY A 152 -12.04 -42.69 -11.45
N ARG A 153 -12.78 -43.22 -10.47
CA ARG A 153 -14.04 -43.97 -10.70
C ARG A 153 -15.20 -43.08 -11.12
N GLU A 154 -15.21 -41.83 -10.66
CA GLU A 154 -16.20 -40.82 -10.97
C GLU A 154 -15.82 -40.01 -12.23
N GLY A 155 -14.85 -40.50 -13.02
CA GLY A 155 -14.40 -39.88 -14.27
C GLY A 155 -13.51 -38.65 -14.11
N ILE A 156 -12.97 -38.39 -12.92
CA ILE A 156 -12.04 -37.27 -12.66
C ILE A 156 -10.60 -37.80 -12.62
N ARG A 157 -9.78 -37.42 -13.60
CA ARG A 157 -8.35 -37.78 -13.65
C ARG A 157 -7.53 -36.76 -12.87
N VAL A 158 -6.58 -37.17 -12.04
CA VAL A 158 -5.66 -36.25 -11.35
C VAL A 158 -4.21 -36.58 -11.72
N ASN A 159 -3.43 -35.55 -12.06
CA ASN A 159 -2.01 -35.64 -12.41
C ASN A 159 -1.19 -34.58 -11.65
N THR A 160 0.13 -34.74 -11.59
CA THR A 160 1.04 -33.76 -10.97
C THR A 160 2.13 -33.33 -11.93
N ILE A 161 2.23 -32.03 -12.21
CA ILE A 161 3.35 -31.44 -12.97
C ILE A 161 4.45 -31.11 -11.96
N SER A 162 5.71 -31.47 -12.24
CA SER A 162 6.85 -31.24 -11.35
C SER A 162 7.95 -30.42 -12.05
N PRO A 163 7.83 -29.08 -12.11
CA PRO A 163 8.82 -28.23 -12.79
C PRO A 163 10.21 -28.31 -12.14
N GLY A 164 11.24 -28.18 -12.97
CA GLY A 164 12.61 -27.86 -12.53
C GLY A 164 12.92 -26.38 -12.69
N TYR A 165 14.21 -26.02 -12.63
CA TYR A 165 14.64 -24.63 -12.86
C TYR A 165 14.34 -24.17 -14.30
N VAL A 166 13.40 -23.23 -14.41
CA VAL A 166 13.04 -22.55 -15.66
C VAL A 166 13.43 -21.08 -15.51
N VAL A 167 14.16 -20.54 -16.49
CA VAL A 167 14.56 -19.14 -16.53
C VAL A 167 13.30 -18.28 -16.69
N MET A 168 13.11 -17.43 -15.69
CA MET A 168 12.08 -16.40 -15.51
C MET A 168 12.81 -15.22 -14.84
N GLN A 169 12.25 -14.02 -14.87
CA GLN A 169 12.88 -12.80 -14.32
C GLN A 169 13.40 -12.98 -12.88
N ILE A 170 12.58 -13.56 -11.99
CA ILE A 170 12.91 -13.95 -10.60
C ILE A 170 14.12 -14.91 -10.46
N VAL A 171 14.45 -15.66 -11.52
CA VAL A 171 15.60 -16.59 -11.56
C VAL A 171 16.85 -15.90 -12.10
N GLU A 172 16.69 -14.86 -12.92
CA GLU A 172 17.80 -14.02 -13.40
C GLU A 172 18.30 -13.12 -12.25
N GLU A 173 17.39 -12.47 -11.52
CA GLU A 173 17.66 -11.78 -10.24
C GLU A 173 18.37 -12.67 -9.21
N LEU A 174 18.01 -13.97 -9.16
CA LEU A 174 18.64 -14.93 -8.24
C LEU A 174 20.10 -15.23 -8.60
N PHE A 175 20.48 -15.15 -9.88
CA PHE A 175 21.88 -15.32 -10.30
C PHE A 175 22.71 -14.05 -10.09
N GLU A 176 22.14 -12.86 -10.26
CA GLU A 176 22.81 -11.60 -9.91
C GLU A 176 23.10 -11.53 -8.40
N LYS A 177 22.16 -11.96 -7.57
CA LYS A 177 22.28 -11.97 -6.10
C LYS A 177 23.20 -13.07 -5.56
N PHE A 178 23.39 -14.15 -6.31
CA PHE A 178 24.16 -15.34 -5.91
C PHE A 178 24.93 -15.94 -7.09
N PRO A 179 26.03 -15.29 -7.53
CA PRO A 179 26.76 -15.70 -8.74
C PRO A 179 27.42 -17.08 -8.64
N GLU A 180 27.59 -17.65 -7.44
CA GLU A 180 28.04 -19.03 -7.28
C GLU A 180 27.04 -20.08 -7.83
N ARG A 181 25.80 -19.67 -8.14
CA ARG A 181 24.72 -20.51 -8.66
C ARG A 181 24.74 -20.66 -10.20
N GLU A 182 25.56 -19.90 -10.95
CA GLU A 182 25.70 -20.01 -12.42
C GLU A 182 25.95 -21.45 -12.91
N GLY A 183 26.71 -22.24 -12.13
CA GLY A 183 27.11 -23.60 -12.49
C GLY A 183 25.95 -24.60 -12.68
N TRP A 184 24.73 -24.27 -12.24
CA TRP A 184 23.56 -25.18 -12.34
C TRP A 184 23.19 -25.52 -13.79
N ALA A 185 23.47 -24.62 -14.75
CA ALA A 185 23.29 -24.92 -16.17
C ALA A 185 24.13 -26.15 -16.63
N GLY A 186 25.32 -26.33 -16.03
CA GLY A 186 26.24 -27.43 -16.33
C GLY A 186 25.89 -28.77 -15.66
N GLU A 187 25.00 -28.79 -14.66
CA GLU A 187 24.50 -30.03 -14.06
C GLU A 187 23.27 -30.60 -14.80
N ASN A 188 22.69 -29.82 -15.73
CA ASN A 188 21.63 -30.28 -16.63
C ASN A 188 22.21 -30.96 -17.88
N MET A 189 21.56 -32.04 -18.34
CA MET A 189 22.00 -32.80 -19.53
C MET A 189 21.98 -32.00 -20.85
N LEU A 190 21.33 -30.83 -20.88
CA LEU A 190 21.32 -29.92 -22.04
C LEU A 190 22.35 -28.78 -21.95
N GLY A 191 23.16 -28.72 -20.88
CA GLY A 191 24.11 -27.61 -20.63
C GLY A 191 23.44 -26.24 -20.43
N ARG A 192 22.12 -26.23 -20.17
CA ARG A 192 21.29 -25.03 -19.95
C ARG A 192 20.18 -25.29 -18.96
N LEU A 193 19.61 -24.22 -18.43
CA LEU A 193 18.35 -24.24 -17.67
C LEU A 193 17.15 -24.35 -18.63
N GLY A 194 15.97 -24.68 -18.09
CA GLY A 194 14.72 -24.68 -18.86
C GLY A 194 14.31 -23.26 -19.25
N ARG A 195 13.49 -23.13 -20.30
CA ARG A 195 12.82 -21.89 -20.72
C ARG A 195 11.30 -22.13 -20.69
N PRO A 196 10.44 -21.10 -20.59
CA PRO A 196 8.99 -21.30 -20.52
C PRO A 196 8.44 -22.16 -21.68
N GLY A 197 8.98 -22.00 -22.89
CA GLY A 197 8.62 -22.82 -24.05
C GLY A 197 8.99 -24.31 -23.96
N ASP A 198 9.88 -24.73 -23.06
CA ASP A 198 10.19 -26.16 -22.85
C ASP A 198 9.04 -26.89 -22.10
N LEU A 199 8.15 -26.17 -21.42
CA LEU A 199 6.99 -26.75 -20.73
C LEU A 199 5.78 -26.95 -21.65
N GLY A 200 5.65 -26.14 -22.70
CA GLY A 200 4.43 -26.05 -23.55
C GLY A 200 4.06 -27.30 -24.35
N GLY A 201 4.88 -28.37 -24.34
CA GLY A 201 4.53 -29.68 -24.90
C GLY A 201 3.71 -30.59 -23.96
N ALA A 202 3.79 -30.38 -22.65
CA ALA A 202 3.17 -31.25 -21.65
C ALA A 202 1.67 -30.97 -21.46
N GLU A 203 1.25 -29.71 -21.61
CA GLU A 203 -0.10 -29.25 -21.27
C GLU A 203 -1.17 -29.71 -22.28
N CYS A 204 -0.78 -29.95 -23.54
CA CYS A 204 -1.68 -30.34 -24.63
C CYS A 204 -1.72 -31.86 -24.90
N SER A 205 -0.72 -32.64 -24.48
CA SER A 205 -0.56 -34.04 -24.90
C SER A 205 -1.20 -35.08 -23.94
N GLY A 206 -1.35 -34.76 -22.65
CA GLY A 206 -2.04 -35.62 -21.67
C GLY A 206 -3.59 -35.60 -21.73
N ALA A 207 -4.15 -35.01 -22.79
CA ALA A 207 -5.56 -34.62 -22.90
C ALA A 207 -6.31 -35.26 -24.08
N ASP A 208 -5.75 -36.31 -24.69
CA ASP A 208 -6.38 -37.11 -25.77
C ASP A 208 -6.11 -38.61 -25.57
N ASP A 209 -7.08 -39.46 -25.90
CA ASP A 209 -7.08 -40.87 -25.49
C ASP A 209 -6.26 -41.78 -26.42
N ARG A 210 -5.19 -42.41 -25.89
CA ARG A 210 -4.68 -43.72 -26.37
C ARG A 210 -4.21 -44.62 -25.23
N GLU A 211 -5.07 -45.60 -24.95
CA GLU A 211 -4.83 -46.93 -24.36
C GLU A 211 -3.60 -47.14 -23.45
N GLY A 212 -3.88 -47.20 -22.14
CA GLY A 212 -3.35 -48.15 -21.16
C GLY A 212 -1.86 -48.57 -21.21
N PHE A 213 -1.12 -48.19 -20.18
CA PHE A 213 0.13 -48.86 -19.82
C PHE A 213 0.20 -49.19 -18.32
N GLU A 214 0.54 -50.44 -18.01
CA GLU A 214 0.86 -50.88 -16.66
C GLU A 214 2.30 -50.47 -16.28
N ASP A 215 2.48 -50.15 -15.00
CA ASP A 215 3.65 -50.38 -14.14
C ASP A 215 5.08 -49.99 -14.61
N ARG A 216 5.86 -49.45 -13.65
CA ARG A 216 7.27 -49.03 -13.73
C ARG A 216 7.61 -47.79 -14.59
N TRP A 217 7.96 -46.69 -13.91
CA TRP A 217 9.09 -45.84 -14.33
C TRP A 217 9.91 -45.36 -13.13
N ARG A 218 11.23 -45.42 -13.26
CA ARG A 218 12.21 -44.74 -12.38
C ARG A 218 12.58 -43.39 -13.00
N PRO A 219 13.02 -42.40 -12.21
CA PRO A 219 13.19 -41.03 -12.70
C PRO A 219 14.35 -40.92 -13.71
N HIS A 220 14.01 -40.58 -14.95
CA HIS A 220 14.95 -40.10 -15.96
C HIS A 220 14.30 -38.96 -16.74
N CYS A 221 14.98 -37.82 -16.83
CA CYS A 221 14.59 -36.75 -17.73
C CYS A 221 14.78 -37.23 -19.19
N LEU A 222 13.78 -37.06 -20.04
CA LEU A 222 13.88 -37.34 -21.47
C LEU A 222 13.27 -36.18 -22.26
N VAL A 223 14.15 -35.38 -22.87
CA VAL A 223 13.84 -34.59 -24.06
C VAL A 223 14.32 -35.41 -25.26
N GLY A 224 13.49 -35.54 -26.30
CA GLY A 224 13.84 -36.33 -27.48
C GLY A 224 13.25 -35.71 -28.75
N GLU A 225 14.11 -35.46 -29.73
CA GLU A 225 13.71 -35.05 -31.08
C GLU A 225 13.25 -36.26 -31.91
N VAL A 226 12.05 -36.20 -32.52
CA VAL A 226 11.82 -36.68 -33.91
C VAL A 226 10.57 -35.96 -34.46
N GLY A 227 10.59 -35.56 -35.74
CA GLY A 227 9.37 -35.53 -36.57
C GLY A 227 8.98 -34.17 -37.16
N GLN A 228 9.44 -33.88 -38.37
CA GLN A 228 8.82 -32.83 -39.20
C GLN A 228 7.44 -33.29 -39.70
N CYS A 229 6.42 -32.44 -39.54
CA CYS A 229 5.18 -32.50 -40.30
C CYS A 229 4.76 -31.08 -40.69
N GLN A 230 4.56 -30.83 -41.99
CA GLN A 230 4.18 -29.51 -42.50
C GLN A 230 2.66 -29.35 -42.52
N ILE A 231 2.13 -28.41 -41.73
CA ILE A 231 0.87 -27.73 -42.05
C ILE A 231 1.11 -26.23 -41.95
N THR A 232 0.80 -25.52 -43.04
CA THR A 232 1.06 -24.09 -43.22
C THR A 232 -0.05 -23.21 -42.62
N GLN A 233 0.31 -21.96 -42.28
CA GLN A 233 -0.60 -20.83 -42.02
C GLN A 233 -1.49 -20.90 -40.76
N ALA A 234 -0.88 -20.90 -39.56
CA ALA A 234 -1.48 -20.37 -38.32
C ALA A 234 -0.41 -20.16 -37.21
N ALA A 235 0.70 -19.48 -37.51
CA ALA A 235 1.82 -19.32 -36.57
C ALA A 235 2.07 -17.84 -36.24
N GLY A 236 1.37 -17.34 -35.21
CA GLY A 236 1.44 -15.97 -34.71
C GLY A 236 0.16 -15.66 -33.92
N MET A 237 0.31 -15.10 -32.70
CA MET A 237 -0.75 -14.97 -31.67
C MET A 237 -1.20 -16.30 -31.01
N LEU A 238 -0.34 -16.88 -30.17
CA LEU A 238 -0.78 -17.61 -28.97
C LEU A 238 0.23 -17.53 -27.80
N LEU A 239 0.77 -16.33 -27.55
CA LEU A 239 1.27 -15.99 -26.21
C LEU A 239 0.12 -15.37 -25.42
N THR A 240 -0.80 -16.21 -24.93
CA THR A 240 -1.60 -15.82 -23.76
C THR A 240 -0.65 -15.79 -22.58
N ALA A 241 -0.30 -14.59 -22.11
CA ALA A 241 0.48 -14.45 -20.89
C ALA A 241 -0.24 -15.20 -19.75
N ILE A 242 0.48 -16.06 -19.04
CA ILE A 242 0.02 -16.52 -17.73
C ILE A 242 0.15 -15.30 -16.83
N SER A 243 -0.94 -14.56 -16.70
CA SER A 243 -1.08 -13.52 -15.69
C SER A 243 -1.07 -14.19 -14.32
N PHE A 244 0.15 -14.34 -13.80
CA PHE A 244 0.36 -14.33 -12.36
C PHE A 244 -0.19 -12.99 -11.87
N LEU A 245 -1.48 -12.97 -11.49
CA LEU A 245 -1.98 -11.96 -10.59
C LEU A 245 -1.00 -11.93 -9.42
N PRO A 246 -0.34 -10.80 -9.12
CA PRO A 246 0.45 -10.72 -7.92
C PRO A 246 -0.46 -11.10 -6.75
N ILE A 247 0.06 -11.94 -5.87
CA ILE A 247 -0.31 -11.76 -4.46
C ILE A 247 0.23 -10.37 -4.18
N ALA A 248 -0.64 -9.42 -3.80
CA ALA A 248 -0.17 -8.13 -3.33
C ALA A 248 0.74 -8.41 -2.13
N ALA A 249 2.05 -8.27 -2.34
CA ALA A 249 2.93 -7.95 -1.25
C ALA A 249 2.53 -6.55 -0.80
N ALA A 250 2.60 -6.28 0.50
CA ALA A 250 2.45 -4.92 0.98
C ALA A 250 3.43 -4.02 0.21
N LYS A 251 2.93 -2.90 -0.33
CA LYS A 251 3.76 -1.98 -1.10
C LYS A 251 4.99 -1.62 -0.28
N THR A 252 6.17 -1.76 -0.87
CA THR A 252 7.44 -1.41 -0.23
C THR A 252 7.54 0.10 -0.05
N ALA A 253 8.42 0.56 0.86
CA ALA A 253 8.69 1.99 1.04
C ALA A 253 9.03 2.73 -0.27
N ALA A 254 9.53 2.03 -1.30
CA ALA A 254 9.76 2.59 -2.63
C ALA A 254 8.46 2.82 -3.43
N GLU A 255 7.56 1.84 -3.44
CA GLU A 255 6.24 1.93 -4.08
C GLU A 255 5.31 2.94 -3.38
N TRP A 256 5.52 3.17 -2.08
CA TRP A 256 4.83 4.21 -1.32
C TRP A 256 5.20 5.64 -1.75
N ARG A 257 6.42 5.87 -2.28
CA ARG A 257 6.83 7.19 -2.83
C ARG A 257 5.97 7.63 -4.02
N GLU A 258 5.42 6.66 -4.76
CA GLU A 258 4.61 6.91 -5.96
C GLU A 258 3.18 7.36 -5.62
N LEU A 259 2.72 7.13 -4.39
CA LEU A 259 1.36 7.40 -3.97
C LEU A 259 1.12 8.87 -3.61
N SER A 260 -0.15 9.22 -3.42
CA SER A 260 -0.59 10.37 -2.62
C SER A 260 -1.57 9.88 -1.57
N ILE A 261 -1.39 10.35 -0.34
CA ILE A 261 -2.18 9.99 0.84
C ILE A 261 -3.30 11.02 1.04
N TYR A 262 -4.44 10.61 1.60
CA TYR A 262 -5.45 11.54 2.13
C TYR A 262 -5.89 11.10 3.54
N GLN A 263 -5.87 12.04 4.50
CA GLN A 263 -6.02 11.87 5.97
C GLN A 263 -7.33 12.48 6.50
N VAL A 264 -7.87 11.93 7.60
CA VAL A 264 -9.33 11.80 7.75
C VAL A 264 -9.86 11.31 9.10
N LEU A 265 -11.12 11.71 9.36
CA LEU A 265 -12.05 11.13 10.34
C LEU A 265 -13.33 10.62 9.61
N THR A 266 -13.85 9.43 9.97
CA THR A 266 -14.91 8.62 9.31
C THR A 266 -16.19 9.21 9.75
N ASP A 267 -16.25 9.40 11.08
CA ASP A 267 -17.31 10.05 11.80
C ASP A 267 -17.70 11.32 11.09
N ARG A 268 -16.68 12.00 10.58
CA ARG A 268 -16.78 13.27 9.91
C ARG A 268 -16.93 13.15 8.40
N PHE A 269 -16.55 12.05 7.76
CA PHE A 269 -16.55 11.95 6.31
C PHE A 269 -17.87 11.48 5.70
N ALA A 270 -18.35 10.26 5.99
CA ALA A 270 -19.60 9.73 5.43
C ALA A 270 -20.32 8.68 6.27
N THR A 271 -21.64 8.80 6.32
CA THR A 271 -22.60 7.85 6.91
C THR A 271 -22.90 6.67 5.97
N THR A 272 -23.31 5.51 6.51
CA THR A 272 -23.65 4.32 5.68
C THR A 272 -24.84 4.59 4.75
N ASP A 273 -25.86 5.30 5.22
CA ASP A 273 -27.10 5.58 4.49
C ASP A 273 -27.03 6.84 3.61
N GLY A 274 -25.89 7.55 3.63
CA GLY A 274 -25.68 8.79 2.89
C GLY A 274 -26.41 10.01 3.46
N THR A 275 -26.95 9.92 4.68
CA THR A 275 -27.52 11.08 5.38
C THR A 275 -26.45 12.07 5.82
N SER A 276 -26.88 13.30 6.09
CA SER A 276 -26.06 14.39 6.64
C SER A 276 -26.60 14.79 8.01
N PRO A 277 -26.35 13.99 9.08
CA PRO A 277 -26.81 14.32 10.42
C PRO A 277 -26.11 15.57 10.98
N SER A 278 -26.74 16.15 11.99
CA SER A 278 -26.16 17.20 12.82
C SER A 278 -25.69 16.56 14.13
N CYS A 279 -24.46 16.86 14.51
CA CYS A 279 -23.79 16.46 15.74
C CYS A 279 -23.15 17.70 16.38
N GLU A 280 -22.81 17.61 17.67
CA GLU A 280 -21.81 18.52 18.24
C GLU A 280 -20.42 18.05 17.78
N ILE A 281 -19.45 18.97 17.63
CA ILE A 281 -18.13 18.61 17.08
C ILE A 281 -17.29 17.76 18.03
N THR A 282 -17.70 17.63 19.29
CA THR A 282 -17.18 16.70 20.29
C THR A 282 -17.76 15.29 20.18
N ASP A 283 -18.85 15.09 19.42
CA ASP A 283 -19.71 13.91 19.57
C ASP A 283 -19.61 12.96 18.37
N TYR A 284 -20.22 11.80 18.50
CA TYR A 284 -20.53 10.94 17.35
C TYR A 284 -21.41 11.66 16.34
N CYS A 285 -20.91 11.78 15.12
CA CYS A 285 -21.61 12.23 13.93
C CYS A 285 -22.16 11.05 13.09
N GLY A 286 -21.71 9.81 13.29
CA GLY A 286 -22.30 8.58 12.75
C GLY A 286 -21.76 8.14 11.39
N GLY A 287 -20.49 8.40 11.13
CA GLY A 287 -19.80 7.87 9.95
C GLY A 287 -19.65 6.34 9.97
N THR A 288 -19.21 5.72 8.86
CA THR A 288 -18.88 4.27 8.82
C THR A 288 -17.86 3.90 7.72
N TRP A 289 -17.20 2.73 7.82
CA TRP A 289 -16.44 2.14 6.71
C TRP A 289 -17.30 1.85 5.48
N LYS A 290 -18.58 1.53 5.66
CA LYS A 290 -19.49 1.38 4.52
C LYS A 290 -19.86 2.72 3.87
N GLY A 291 -19.92 3.79 4.66
CA GLY A 291 -19.98 5.16 4.17
C GLY A 291 -18.77 5.54 3.32
N LEU A 292 -17.57 5.10 3.70
CA LEU A 292 -16.34 5.27 2.90
C LEU A 292 -16.49 4.56 1.56
N GLU A 293 -16.86 3.28 1.60
CA GLU A 293 -16.99 2.44 0.41
C GLU A 293 -17.98 3.06 -0.60
N ASN A 294 -19.11 3.56 -0.09
CA ASN A 294 -20.15 4.27 -0.83
C ASN A 294 -19.69 5.65 -1.38
N LYS A 295 -18.52 6.14 -0.96
CA LYS A 295 -17.92 7.41 -1.41
C LYS A 295 -16.62 7.23 -2.18
N LEU A 296 -16.21 5.99 -2.46
CA LEU A 296 -14.96 5.72 -3.19
C LEU A 296 -14.87 6.38 -4.58
N ASP A 297 -15.96 6.89 -5.15
CA ASP A 297 -15.93 7.67 -6.41
C ASP A 297 -15.38 9.10 -6.20
N TYR A 298 -15.92 9.86 -5.24
CA TYR A 298 -15.38 11.19 -4.81
C TYR A 298 -13.91 11.09 -4.34
N ILE A 299 -13.46 9.86 -4.07
CA ILE A 299 -12.20 9.48 -3.44
C ILE A 299 -11.20 8.90 -4.42
N GLN A 300 -11.65 8.20 -5.45
CA GLN A 300 -10.82 7.91 -6.62
C GLN A 300 -10.57 9.20 -7.42
N ASP A 301 -11.41 10.21 -7.21
CA ASP A 301 -11.08 11.61 -7.49
C ASP A 301 -10.21 12.28 -6.36
N MET A 302 -10.28 11.87 -5.05
CA MET A 302 -9.53 12.41 -3.87
C MET A 302 -9.25 11.52 -2.58
N GLY A 303 -10.16 11.35 -1.57
CA GLY A 303 -10.01 10.56 -0.29
C GLY A 303 -11.06 10.87 0.85
N VAL A 304 -11.25 10.34 2.13
CA VAL A 304 -11.11 9.06 2.96
C VAL A 304 -11.79 9.07 4.42
N HIS A 305 -11.40 8.34 5.54
CA HIS A 305 -12.16 8.03 6.82
C HIS A 305 -11.40 7.50 8.17
N ASN A 306 -11.74 7.84 9.48
CA ASN A 306 -11.96 7.02 10.80
C ASN A 306 -12.49 7.57 12.24
N ILE A 307 -12.80 6.74 13.31
CA ILE A 307 -13.86 6.80 14.46
C ILE A 307 -13.35 6.21 15.87
N GLU A 308 -13.88 6.11 17.17
CA GLU A 308 -14.98 6.62 18.13
C GLU A 308 -14.90 6.21 19.68
N ASP A 309 -15.28 7.05 20.72
CA ASP A 309 -16.04 6.81 22.06
C ASP A 309 -15.98 7.85 23.28
N ASP A 310 -17.09 8.14 24.03
CA ASP A 310 -17.39 9.33 24.91
C ASP A 310 -16.49 9.63 26.15
N THR A 311 -16.11 10.90 26.35
CA THR A 311 -15.34 11.42 27.50
C THR A 311 -15.61 12.91 27.82
N SER A 312 -14.98 13.43 28.90
CA SER A 312 -14.98 14.87 29.21
C SER A 312 -14.26 15.78 28.21
N ALA A 313 -13.57 15.22 27.22
CA ALA A 313 -13.00 15.96 26.07
C ALA A 313 -13.84 15.75 24.78
N GLY A 314 -15.03 15.15 24.90
CA GLY A 314 -15.82 14.62 23.79
C GLY A 314 -15.57 13.13 23.59
N TYR A 315 -16.23 12.56 22.58
CA TYR A 315 -16.05 11.19 22.14
C TYR A 315 -14.71 11.04 21.39
N ALA A 316 -14.14 9.84 21.43
CA ALA A 316 -12.92 9.46 20.73
C ALA A 316 -13.17 9.25 19.24
N TYR A 317 -14.04 10.03 18.58
CA TYR A 317 -14.32 9.97 17.13
C TYR A 317 -13.09 10.21 16.25
N HIS A 318 -11.96 10.53 16.88
CA HIS A 318 -10.63 10.56 16.31
C HIS A 318 -9.87 9.22 16.39
N GLY A 319 -10.33 8.19 17.11
CA GLY A 319 -9.73 6.86 17.16
C GLY A 319 -8.33 6.80 17.81
N TYR A 320 -8.16 7.42 18.98
CA TYR A 320 -6.89 7.37 19.74
C TYR A 320 -7.02 6.79 21.16
N TRP A 321 -8.24 6.56 21.67
CA TRP A 321 -8.45 6.16 23.07
C TRP A 321 -8.90 4.71 23.20
N ALA A 322 -8.36 3.84 22.35
CA ALA A 322 -8.63 2.41 22.39
C ALA A 322 -8.39 1.81 23.79
N ASP A 323 -9.38 1.10 24.30
CA ASP A 323 -9.35 0.34 25.56
C ASP A 323 -8.97 -1.14 25.33
N ASN A 324 -9.24 -1.66 24.13
CA ASN A 324 -9.02 -3.03 23.72
C ASN A 324 -8.35 -3.08 22.34
N PRO A 325 -7.10 -3.59 22.21
CA PRO A 325 -6.43 -3.69 20.93
C PRO A 325 -7.02 -4.82 20.06
N PHE A 326 -7.57 -5.88 20.65
CA PHE A 326 -7.97 -7.11 19.95
C PHE A 326 -9.33 -7.06 19.24
N THR A 327 -10.15 -6.05 19.51
CA THR A 327 -11.44 -5.84 18.83
C THR A 327 -11.33 -4.68 17.84
N LEU A 328 -12.11 -4.76 16.76
CA LEU A 328 -12.49 -3.55 16.02
C LEU A 328 -13.49 -2.75 16.86
N ASN A 329 -13.66 -1.49 16.53
CA ASN A 329 -14.65 -0.60 17.14
C ASN A 329 -15.96 -0.70 16.34
N ASP A 330 -17.05 -1.13 16.97
CA ASP A 330 -18.28 -1.52 16.27
C ASP A 330 -19.03 -0.34 15.63
N HIS A 331 -18.71 0.90 16.03
CA HIS A 331 -19.32 2.12 15.48
C HIS A 331 -18.96 2.36 14.00
N PHE A 332 -17.78 1.89 13.60
CA PHE A 332 -17.35 1.90 12.20
C PHE A 332 -18.25 1.08 11.26
N GLY A 333 -18.95 0.07 11.78
CA GLY A 333 -19.36 -1.11 11.04
C GLY A 333 -18.54 -2.33 11.44
N THR A 334 -18.67 -3.42 10.68
CA THR A 334 -18.15 -4.74 11.05
C THR A 334 -16.77 -5.05 10.47
N ALA A 335 -16.16 -6.16 10.92
CA ALA A 335 -14.99 -6.74 10.29
C ALA A 335 -15.20 -7.06 8.79
N ASP A 336 -16.41 -7.45 8.39
CA ASP A 336 -16.74 -7.68 6.99
C ASP A 336 -16.85 -6.35 6.22
N ASP A 337 -17.21 -5.23 6.86
CA ASP A 337 -17.21 -3.89 6.23
C ASP A 337 -15.79 -3.35 6.02
N LEU A 338 -14.88 -3.49 7.01
CA LEU A 338 -13.46 -3.13 6.85
C LEU A 338 -12.80 -3.95 5.73
N LYS A 339 -13.18 -5.22 5.62
CA LYS A 339 -12.70 -6.11 4.56
C LYS A 339 -13.34 -5.79 3.19
N SER A 340 -14.64 -5.56 3.14
CA SER A 340 -15.37 -5.15 1.93
C SER A 340 -14.78 -3.88 1.34
N LEU A 341 -14.44 -2.93 2.21
CA LEU A 341 -13.65 -1.77 1.85
C LEU A 341 -12.29 -2.15 1.26
N SER A 342 -11.45 -2.90 1.98
CA SER A 342 -10.12 -3.31 1.51
C SER A 342 -10.16 -3.93 0.10
N GLU A 343 -11.11 -4.84 -0.13
CA GLU A 343 -11.34 -5.45 -1.44
C GLU A 343 -11.81 -4.43 -2.50
N ALA A 344 -12.63 -3.45 -2.14
CA ALA A 344 -13.06 -2.36 -3.02
C ALA A 344 -11.93 -1.36 -3.39
N LEU A 345 -10.90 -1.24 -2.54
CA LEU A 345 -9.73 -0.39 -2.78
C LEU A 345 -8.73 -1.05 -3.71
N HIS A 346 -8.36 -2.30 -3.41
CA HIS A 346 -7.52 -3.10 -4.30
C HIS A 346 -8.18 -3.32 -5.66
N GLY A 347 -9.53 -3.41 -5.69
CA GLY A 347 -10.32 -3.40 -6.92
C GLY A 347 -10.28 -2.10 -7.73
N ARG A 348 -9.85 -0.98 -7.12
CA ARG A 348 -9.63 0.33 -7.75
C ARG A 348 -8.13 0.66 -7.95
N GLY A 349 -7.21 -0.24 -7.57
CA GLY A 349 -5.77 0.01 -7.59
C GLY A 349 -5.26 0.93 -6.48
N MET A 350 -6.09 1.22 -5.47
CA MET A 350 -5.75 2.05 -4.32
C MET A 350 -5.20 1.19 -3.17
N SER A 351 -4.28 1.74 -2.39
CA SER A 351 -3.75 1.09 -1.18
C SER A 351 -4.39 1.61 0.11
N LEU A 352 -4.46 0.73 1.11
CA LEU A 352 -5.05 0.94 2.42
C LEU A 352 -3.96 1.09 3.50
N MET A 353 -3.73 2.30 4.00
CA MET A 353 -2.91 2.55 5.19
C MET A 353 -3.80 2.78 6.42
N ILE A 354 -3.34 2.33 7.60
CA ILE A 354 -4.10 2.53 8.84
C ILE A 354 -3.34 3.34 9.89
N ASP A 355 -4.06 4.11 10.70
CA ASP A 355 -3.49 4.62 11.95
C ASP A 355 -3.44 3.51 12.99
N VAL A 356 -2.43 3.56 13.85
CA VAL A 356 -2.22 2.62 14.97
C VAL A 356 -1.61 3.38 16.15
N VAL A 357 -2.20 3.25 17.33
CA VAL A 357 -1.56 3.60 18.59
C VAL A 357 -0.90 2.35 19.19
N ILE A 358 0.41 2.40 19.46
CA ILE A 358 1.11 1.39 20.27
C ILE A 358 1.68 1.96 21.58
N ASN A 359 1.53 3.26 21.82
CA ASN A 359 2.10 3.91 22.99
C ASN A 359 1.23 3.77 24.24
N HIS A 360 -0.07 4.02 24.12
CA HIS A 360 -0.96 4.19 25.26
C HIS A 360 -2.36 3.61 24.98
N PHE A 361 -3.14 3.39 26.04
CA PHE A 361 -4.59 3.17 25.97
C PHE A 361 -5.35 4.41 26.43
N GLY A 362 -6.67 4.45 26.20
CA GLY A 362 -7.56 5.43 26.81
C GLY A 362 -8.02 5.02 28.22
N ALA A 363 -8.06 5.97 29.17
CA ALA A 363 -8.71 5.76 30.47
C ALA A 363 -9.57 6.97 30.87
N ASN A 364 -10.87 6.77 31.02
CA ASN A 364 -11.80 7.78 31.55
C ASN A 364 -11.73 7.87 33.11
N GLN A 365 -10.50 7.96 33.62
CA GLN A 365 -10.12 8.28 35.00
C GLN A 365 -8.85 9.14 34.98
N GLU A 366 -8.59 9.93 36.02
CA GLU A 366 -7.27 10.55 36.22
C GLU A 366 -6.21 9.48 36.52
N SER A 367 -4.95 9.72 36.18
CA SER A 367 -3.89 8.70 36.22
C SER A 367 -3.68 8.00 37.58
N GLY A 368 -4.01 8.67 38.68
CA GLY A 368 -3.96 8.10 40.03
C GLY A 368 -5.11 7.16 40.40
N SER A 369 -6.11 7.00 39.52
CA SER A 369 -7.36 6.27 39.78
C SER A 369 -7.74 5.27 38.67
N VAL A 370 -6.83 4.97 37.74
CA VAL A 370 -7.08 4.06 36.61
C VAL A 370 -7.34 2.63 37.09
N ASP A 371 -8.47 2.05 36.65
CA ASP A 371 -8.78 0.64 36.90
C ASP A 371 -8.22 -0.23 35.77
N TYR A 372 -6.95 -0.62 35.89
CA TYR A 372 -6.28 -1.51 34.94
C TYR A 372 -7.01 -2.85 34.73
N SER A 373 -7.89 -3.28 35.65
CA SER A 373 -8.63 -4.54 35.49
C SER A 373 -9.79 -4.46 34.48
N ALA A 374 -10.11 -3.25 33.99
CA ALA A 374 -11.03 -3.04 32.87
C ALA A 374 -10.40 -3.40 31.51
N PHE A 375 -9.08 -3.28 31.36
CA PHE A 375 -8.36 -3.60 30.13
C PHE A 375 -8.28 -5.13 29.88
N PRO A 376 -8.22 -5.58 28.62
CA PRO A 376 -8.10 -7.00 28.29
C PRO A 376 -6.73 -7.56 28.68
N SER A 377 -6.65 -8.86 28.98
CA SER A 377 -5.37 -9.53 29.23
C SER A 377 -4.51 -9.56 27.95
N PRO A 378 -3.19 -9.29 28.01
CA PRO A 378 -2.32 -9.17 29.19
C PRO A 378 -2.24 -7.77 29.83
N PHE A 379 -2.99 -6.78 29.34
CA PHE A 379 -2.99 -5.40 29.84
C PHE A 379 -3.80 -5.23 31.14
N ASN A 380 -4.42 -6.29 31.66
CA ASN A 380 -5.36 -6.24 32.80
C ASN A 380 -4.71 -5.99 34.19
N ASP A 381 -3.47 -5.50 34.24
CA ASP A 381 -2.66 -5.29 35.44
C ASP A 381 -1.72 -4.09 35.27
N ALA A 382 -1.45 -3.35 36.35
CA ALA A 382 -0.62 -2.14 36.30
C ALA A 382 0.82 -2.38 35.82
N SER A 383 1.36 -3.61 35.91
CA SER A 383 2.68 -3.97 35.38
C SER A 383 2.75 -4.08 33.85
N ALA A 384 1.62 -3.93 33.15
CA ALA A 384 1.58 -3.71 31.71
C ALA A 384 1.87 -2.24 31.30
N PHE A 385 1.93 -1.31 32.26
CA PHE A 385 2.05 0.13 32.03
C PHE A 385 3.24 0.75 32.77
N ASN A 386 3.72 1.88 32.27
CA ASN A 386 4.70 2.73 32.95
C ASN A 386 4.03 3.49 34.10
N SER A 387 4.81 3.88 35.11
CA SER A 387 4.26 4.59 36.27
C SER A 387 3.88 6.03 35.90
N PRO A 388 2.70 6.54 36.30
CA PRO A 388 2.23 7.85 35.86
C PRO A 388 3.11 9.00 36.34
N CYS A 389 3.67 9.72 35.38
CA CYS A 389 4.41 10.96 35.55
C CYS A 389 4.06 11.93 34.41
N ALA A 390 4.36 13.22 34.59
CA ALA A 390 4.26 14.22 33.54
C ALA A 390 5.56 14.25 32.71
N ILE A 391 5.44 14.45 31.41
CA ILE A 391 6.58 14.45 30.48
C ILE A 391 7.45 15.71 30.67
N ASP A 392 8.75 15.50 30.86
CA ASP A 392 9.79 16.51 30.68
C ASP A 392 10.33 16.43 29.24
N TYR A 393 9.93 17.38 28.39
CA TYR A 393 10.30 17.40 26.97
C TYR A 393 11.78 17.73 26.70
N GLU A 394 12.55 18.15 27.71
CA GLU A 394 14.01 18.27 27.60
C GLU A 394 14.74 16.93 27.84
N ASN A 395 13.98 15.84 28.09
CA ASN A 395 14.50 14.55 28.51
C ASN A 395 13.81 13.40 27.76
N GLN A 396 14.46 12.86 26.72
CA GLN A 396 13.94 11.74 25.92
C GLN A 396 13.46 10.54 26.77
N ALA A 397 14.16 10.19 27.86
CA ALA A 397 13.73 9.10 28.74
C ALA A 397 12.45 9.41 29.52
N SER A 398 12.07 10.68 29.68
CA SER A 398 10.77 11.09 30.19
C SER A 398 9.71 11.15 29.11
N ILE A 399 10.05 11.51 27.87
CA ILE A 399 9.14 11.44 26.71
C ILE A 399 8.71 9.98 26.47
N GLU A 400 9.65 9.04 26.66
CA GLU A 400 9.52 7.60 26.41
C GLU A 400 8.87 6.75 27.54
N ASN A 401 8.63 7.32 28.72
CA ASN A 401 8.19 6.55 29.90
C ASN A 401 7.23 7.31 30.84
N CYS A 402 6.72 8.48 30.43
CA CYS A 402 5.71 9.25 31.16
C CYS A 402 4.48 9.47 30.30
N TRP A 403 3.32 9.54 30.94
CA TRP A 403 2.04 9.52 30.25
C TRP A 403 1.77 10.84 29.52
N VAL A 404 1.36 10.74 28.25
CA VAL A 404 1.05 11.88 27.37
C VAL A 404 -0.02 12.79 27.99
N VAL A 405 -1.04 12.21 28.62
CA VAL A 405 -2.01 12.93 29.47
C VAL A 405 -2.17 12.19 30.81
N THR A 406 -2.01 12.92 31.91
CA THR A 406 -2.25 12.43 33.28
C THR A 406 -3.54 13.01 33.89
N THR A 407 -3.81 14.29 33.62
CA THR A 407 -5.00 15.06 33.98
C THR A 407 -5.20 16.21 32.98
N PRO A 408 -6.43 16.67 32.68
CA PRO A 408 -7.73 16.14 33.13
C PRO A 408 -8.05 14.79 32.47
N THR A 409 -9.27 14.28 32.65
CA THR A 409 -9.77 13.09 31.95
C THR A 409 -10.05 13.38 30.46
N PRO A 410 -9.86 12.38 29.56
CA PRO A 410 -9.27 11.06 29.82
C PRO A 410 -7.76 11.15 30.06
N SER A 411 -7.22 10.27 30.92
CA SER A 411 -5.77 10.05 30.99
C SER A 411 -5.37 8.94 30.01
N LEU A 412 -4.08 8.89 29.67
CA LEU A 412 -3.55 7.96 28.67
C LEU A 412 -2.49 7.04 29.32
N PRO A 413 -2.90 5.89 29.89
CA PRO A 413 -1.98 4.88 30.41
C PRO A 413 -0.93 4.46 29.39
N ASP A 414 0.30 4.89 29.65
CA ASP A 414 1.50 4.61 28.85
C ASP A 414 1.89 3.14 29.00
N ILE A 415 1.90 2.39 27.91
CA ILE A 415 2.19 0.94 27.91
C ILE A 415 3.68 0.76 28.19
N ASN A 416 4.03 -0.24 29.01
CA ASN A 416 5.42 -0.57 29.30
C ASN A 416 5.94 -1.63 28.31
N PRO A 417 6.73 -1.26 27.28
CA PRO A 417 7.23 -2.22 26.30
C PRO A 417 8.37 -3.13 26.84
N GLU A 418 8.90 -2.87 28.04
CA GLU A 418 9.82 -3.81 28.71
C GLU A 418 9.08 -5.06 29.22
N ASN A 419 7.75 -4.98 29.42
CA ASN A 419 6.90 -6.15 29.62
C ASN A 419 6.72 -6.88 28.28
N ALA A 420 7.66 -7.76 27.95
CA ALA A 420 7.73 -8.47 26.67
C ALA A 420 6.45 -9.24 26.31
N SER A 421 5.67 -9.72 27.29
CA SER A 421 4.35 -10.35 27.05
C SER A 421 3.30 -9.34 26.60
N THR A 422 3.27 -8.15 27.21
CA THR A 422 2.38 -7.05 26.85
C THR A 422 2.74 -6.49 25.47
N PHE A 423 4.02 -6.20 25.23
CA PHE A 423 4.49 -5.69 23.94
C PHE A 423 4.25 -6.70 22.80
N ALA A 424 4.57 -7.99 23.01
CA ALA A 424 4.31 -9.01 21.99
C ALA A 424 2.81 -9.13 21.66
N ALA A 425 1.92 -9.13 22.66
CA ALA A 425 0.49 -9.20 22.41
C ALA A 425 -0.06 -7.96 21.68
N LEU A 426 0.50 -6.78 21.94
CA LEU A 426 0.17 -5.55 21.23
C LEU A 426 0.59 -5.64 19.76
N VAL A 427 1.86 -6.01 19.49
CA VAL A 427 2.41 -6.13 18.14
C VAL A 427 1.71 -7.24 17.35
N ASP A 428 1.49 -8.43 17.95
CA ASP A 428 0.77 -9.53 17.31
C ASP A 428 -0.67 -9.10 16.93
N SER A 429 -1.35 -8.25 17.73
CA SER A 429 -2.68 -7.74 17.37
C SER A 429 -2.69 -6.83 16.14
N VAL A 430 -1.62 -6.03 15.94
CA VAL A 430 -1.46 -5.22 14.71
C VAL A 430 -1.14 -6.12 13.52
N VAL A 431 -0.27 -7.14 13.70
CA VAL A 431 0.06 -8.13 12.67
C VAL A 431 -1.18 -8.90 12.23
N ASP A 432 -2.06 -9.27 13.16
CA ASP A 432 -3.34 -9.92 12.85
C ASP A 432 -4.29 -8.96 12.11
N ILE A 433 -4.39 -7.68 12.49
CA ILE A 433 -5.17 -6.67 11.73
C ILE A 433 -4.63 -6.53 10.30
N VAL A 434 -3.31 -6.36 10.15
CA VAL A 434 -2.63 -6.26 8.86
C VAL A 434 -2.93 -7.47 7.97
N SER A 435 -2.81 -8.68 8.52
CA SER A 435 -3.01 -9.93 7.78
C SER A 435 -4.48 -10.28 7.51
N ASN A 436 -5.43 -9.87 8.36
CA ASN A 436 -6.84 -10.19 8.20
C ASN A 436 -7.56 -9.24 7.23
N TYR A 437 -7.18 -7.96 7.25
CA TYR A 437 -7.80 -6.91 6.42
C TYR A 437 -6.95 -6.48 5.23
N SER A 438 -5.82 -7.15 4.97
CA SER A 438 -4.92 -6.90 3.83
C SER A 438 -4.44 -5.44 3.77
N ILE A 439 -3.89 -4.96 4.89
CA ILE A 439 -3.41 -3.59 5.02
C ILE A 439 -2.07 -3.40 4.30
N ASP A 440 -1.89 -2.29 3.59
CA ASP A 440 -0.71 -1.97 2.78
C ASP A 440 0.34 -1.11 3.52
N GLY A 441 -0.07 -0.38 4.57
CA GLY A 441 0.80 0.52 5.33
C GLY A 441 0.21 0.99 6.66
N ILE A 442 1.02 1.67 7.48
CA ILE A 442 0.64 2.19 8.81
C ILE A 442 1.14 3.63 8.98
N ARG A 443 0.29 4.52 9.47
CA ARG A 443 0.72 5.74 10.19
C ARG A 443 0.78 5.37 11.67
N LEU A 444 1.92 5.56 12.31
CA LEU A 444 2.12 5.19 13.71
C LEU A 444 1.98 6.43 14.59
N ASP A 445 0.96 6.42 15.44
CA ASP A 445 0.69 7.49 16.41
C ASP A 445 1.79 7.61 17.46
N THR A 446 1.99 8.84 17.96
CA THR A 446 2.85 9.17 19.12
C THR A 446 4.23 8.49 19.11
N ALA A 447 4.80 8.21 17.93
CA ALA A 447 6.00 7.39 17.78
C ALA A 447 7.22 7.91 18.58
N LYS A 448 7.32 9.23 18.82
CA LYS A 448 8.38 9.79 19.68
C LYS A 448 8.32 9.42 21.18
N HIS A 449 7.19 8.89 21.62
CA HIS A 449 6.96 8.40 22.99
C HIS A 449 7.29 6.90 23.12
N VAL A 450 7.58 6.20 22.02
CA VAL A 450 7.97 4.79 22.03
C VAL A 450 9.49 4.68 21.81
N PRO A 451 10.26 4.04 22.72
CA PRO A 451 11.71 3.91 22.55
C PRO A 451 12.08 3.23 21.22
N LEU A 452 13.03 3.81 20.49
CA LEU A 452 13.39 3.38 19.12
C LEU A 452 13.62 1.87 18.95
N LYS A 453 14.16 1.19 19.98
CA LYS A 453 14.40 -0.26 20.01
C LYS A 453 13.11 -1.09 19.82
N TYR A 454 11.95 -0.54 20.16
CA TYR A 454 10.63 -1.16 19.99
C TYR A 454 9.98 -0.78 18.68
N LEU A 455 10.21 0.44 18.17
CA LEU A 455 9.80 0.83 16.82
C LEU A 455 10.40 -0.11 15.76
N THR A 456 11.70 -0.45 15.89
CA THR A 456 12.34 -1.44 15.00
C THR A 456 11.68 -2.82 15.08
N GLN A 457 11.36 -3.31 16.29
CA GLN A 457 10.69 -4.60 16.47
C GLN A 457 9.26 -4.60 15.92
N PHE A 458 8.57 -3.46 16.00
CA PHE A 458 7.24 -3.26 15.42
C PHE A 458 7.31 -3.29 13.88
N GLN A 459 8.18 -2.49 13.27
CA GLN A 459 8.45 -2.45 11.84
C GLN A 459 8.83 -3.82 11.26
N GLU A 460 9.73 -4.56 11.93
CA GLU A 460 10.14 -5.92 11.54
C GLU A 460 8.98 -6.94 11.63
N ALA A 461 8.01 -6.72 12.52
CA ALA A 461 6.90 -7.64 12.73
C ALA A 461 5.72 -7.39 11.77
N VAL A 462 5.33 -6.13 11.53
CA VAL A 462 4.17 -5.79 10.69
C VAL A 462 4.42 -6.03 9.20
N GLY A 463 5.65 -5.83 8.72
CA GLY A 463 6.03 -6.14 7.33
C GLY A 463 5.32 -5.31 6.25
N VAL A 464 4.76 -4.17 6.63
CA VAL A 464 4.15 -3.14 5.78
C VAL A 464 4.93 -1.83 5.94
N PHE A 465 4.72 -0.85 5.04
CA PHE A 465 5.32 0.47 5.19
C PHE A 465 4.83 1.17 6.47
N VAL A 466 5.73 1.75 7.27
CA VAL A 466 5.35 2.56 8.45
C VAL A 466 5.87 3.99 8.36
N THR A 467 4.97 4.98 8.51
CA THR A 467 5.31 6.39 8.72
C THR A 467 5.01 6.82 10.15
N GLY A 468 6.04 7.18 10.92
CA GLY A 468 5.91 7.49 12.35
C GLY A 468 5.68 8.97 12.66
N GLU A 469 4.79 9.27 13.60
CA GLU A 469 4.66 10.61 14.14
C GLU A 469 5.73 10.91 15.21
N ALA A 470 6.81 11.54 14.78
CA ALA A 470 7.67 12.30 15.67
C ALA A 470 7.34 13.79 15.54
N LEU A 471 6.37 14.26 16.35
CA LEU A 471 5.97 15.68 16.40
C LEU A 471 7.09 16.52 17.02
N ASP A 472 8.04 16.96 16.21
CA ASP A 472 9.10 17.90 16.54
C ASP A 472 9.55 18.68 15.28
N GLY A 473 10.15 19.85 15.46
CA GLY A 473 10.63 20.70 14.37
C GLY A 473 12.11 20.51 14.01
N ASP A 474 12.90 19.81 14.83
CA ASP A 474 14.32 19.56 14.53
C ASP A 474 14.46 18.36 13.57
N PRO A 475 14.93 18.57 12.31
CA PRO A 475 15.17 17.46 11.38
C PRO A 475 16.20 16.46 11.90
N ALA A 476 17.16 16.86 12.74
CA ALA A 476 18.14 15.94 13.33
C ALA A 476 17.53 15.03 14.41
N TYR A 477 16.47 15.48 15.09
CA TYR A 477 15.68 14.65 16.00
C TYR A 477 14.76 13.71 15.22
N VAL A 478 13.98 14.25 14.28
CA VAL A 478 12.99 13.49 13.50
C VAL A 478 13.67 12.45 12.58
N SER A 479 14.86 12.72 12.06
CA SER A 479 15.63 11.73 11.28
C SER A 479 16.01 10.47 12.08
N GLY A 480 16.05 10.55 13.42
CA GLY A 480 16.33 9.39 14.27
C GLY A 480 15.26 8.29 14.23
N TYR A 481 14.07 8.62 13.73
CA TYR A 481 12.95 7.68 13.57
C TYR A 481 12.95 6.96 12.22
N GLN A 482 13.66 7.49 11.21
CA GLN A 482 13.86 6.80 9.93
C GLN A 482 15.02 5.81 10.04
N GLY A 483 14.77 4.56 9.67
CA GLY A 483 15.65 3.41 9.94
C GLY A 483 15.04 2.46 10.97
N PRO A 484 14.64 2.93 12.17
CA PRO A 484 13.72 2.20 13.05
C PRO A 484 12.33 2.00 12.42
N LEU A 485 11.85 2.97 11.65
CA LEU A 485 10.67 2.91 10.78
C LEU A 485 11.07 3.25 9.33
N ASP A 486 10.27 2.88 8.33
CA ASP A 486 10.51 3.26 6.93
C ASP A 486 10.46 4.79 6.71
N SER A 487 9.60 5.49 7.45
CA SER A 487 9.30 6.91 7.26
C SER A 487 8.90 7.64 8.55
N ALA A 488 8.84 8.96 8.48
CA ALA A 488 8.29 9.85 9.50
C ALA A 488 7.39 10.93 8.87
N ILE A 489 6.45 11.44 9.66
CA ILE A 489 5.66 12.64 9.32
C ILE A 489 6.59 13.86 9.32
N ASN A 490 6.62 14.63 8.23
CA ASN A 490 7.58 15.70 8.01
C ASN A 490 7.21 17.03 8.69
N TYR A 491 7.14 17.00 10.03
CA TYR A 491 7.01 18.21 10.85
C TYR A 491 8.15 19.24 10.63
N PRO A 492 9.43 18.87 10.42
CA PRO A 492 10.50 19.82 10.11
C PRO A 492 10.19 20.71 8.91
N LEU A 493 9.73 20.14 7.78
CA LEU A 493 9.30 20.91 6.62
C LEU A 493 8.08 21.79 6.93
N TRP A 494 7.10 21.24 7.67
CA TRP A 494 5.81 21.86 7.92
C TRP A 494 5.91 23.27 8.53
N TYR A 495 6.75 23.45 9.57
CA TYR A 495 6.89 24.75 10.24
C TYR A 495 7.34 25.87 9.28
N ASP A 496 8.33 25.60 8.42
CA ASP A 496 8.83 26.59 7.45
C ASP A 496 7.94 26.69 6.20
N LEU A 497 7.23 25.61 5.82
CA LEU A 497 6.25 25.59 4.75
C LEU A 497 5.09 26.55 5.06
N ILE A 498 4.42 26.37 6.20
CA ILE A 498 3.28 27.20 6.60
C ILE A 498 3.72 28.66 6.77
N LYS A 499 4.87 28.88 7.43
CA LYS A 499 5.48 30.21 7.58
C LYS A 499 5.78 30.88 6.23
N ALA A 500 6.29 30.16 5.23
CA ALA A 500 6.58 30.72 3.91
C ALA A 500 5.30 31.16 3.19
N PHE A 501 4.29 30.28 3.09
CA PHE A 501 3.06 30.56 2.35
C PHE A 501 2.11 31.54 3.04
N MET A 502 2.10 31.59 4.38
CA MET A 502 1.26 32.52 5.15
C MET A 502 1.83 33.95 5.23
N GLY A 503 2.70 34.34 4.28
CA GLY A 503 3.25 35.69 4.14
C GLY A 503 4.65 35.90 4.73
N GLY A 504 5.42 34.84 4.89
CA GLY A 504 6.85 34.90 5.25
C GLY A 504 7.75 35.12 4.03
N ASN A 505 8.80 34.30 3.91
CA ASN A 505 9.65 34.22 2.72
C ASN A 505 10.08 32.75 2.50
N PHE A 506 10.70 32.48 1.35
CA PHE A 506 11.07 31.11 0.95
C PHE A 506 12.48 30.68 1.36
N ASP A 507 13.30 31.56 1.94
CA ASP A 507 14.71 31.26 2.24
C ASP A 507 14.86 30.22 3.36
N SER A 508 14.00 30.26 4.39
CA SER A 508 14.00 29.21 5.44
C SER A 508 13.54 27.86 4.87
N LEU A 509 12.51 27.84 4.03
CA LEU A 509 12.02 26.62 3.38
C LEU A 509 13.06 26.00 2.43
N ALA A 510 13.78 26.83 1.67
CA ALA A 510 14.90 26.39 0.83
C ALA A 510 16.05 25.78 1.66
N ALA A 511 16.36 26.39 2.81
CA ALA A 511 17.35 25.86 3.74
C ALA A 511 16.88 24.54 4.38
N MET A 512 15.59 24.39 4.69
CA MET A 512 15.04 23.16 5.26
C MET A 512 15.10 22.01 4.26
N ILE A 513 14.65 22.19 3.00
CA ILE A 513 14.80 21.19 1.92
C ILE A 513 16.27 20.73 1.79
N SER A 514 17.21 21.68 1.84
CA SER A 514 18.66 21.40 1.77
C SER A 514 19.19 20.67 3.00
N THR A 515 18.59 20.89 4.17
CA THR A 515 18.94 20.24 5.44
C THR A 515 18.40 18.81 5.45
N GLU A 516 17.13 18.62 5.12
CA GLU A 516 16.49 17.31 5.03
C GLU A 516 17.25 16.38 4.09
N ALA A 517 17.60 16.86 2.88
CA ALA A 517 18.34 16.11 1.87
C ALA A 517 19.79 15.73 2.26
N THR A 518 20.26 16.15 3.44
CA THR A 518 21.55 15.74 4.03
C THR A 518 21.43 15.11 5.42
N THR A 519 20.22 15.09 6.00
CA THR A 519 19.96 14.64 7.38
C THR A 519 19.16 13.33 7.41
N PHE A 520 18.17 13.18 6.53
CA PHE A 520 17.38 11.95 6.37
C PHE A 520 18.06 10.97 5.43
N SER A 521 17.80 9.67 5.62
CA SER A 521 18.34 8.62 4.74
C SER A 521 17.58 8.50 3.42
N ASP A 522 16.28 8.82 3.44
CA ASP A 522 15.45 9.02 2.24
C ASP A 522 14.35 10.06 2.47
N VAL A 523 14.53 11.27 1.94
CA VAL A 523 13.52 12.34 1.97
C VAL A 523 12.28 12.04 1.13
N ASN A 524 12.31 11.05 0.23
CA ASN A 524 11.17 10.75 -0.64
C ASN A 524 10.15 9.80 0.00
N ALA A 525 10.55 9.07 1.05
CA ALA A 525 9.63 8.29 1.89
C ALA A 525 8.85 9.15 2.90
N LEU A 526 9.37 10.33 3.27
CA LEU A 526 8.77 11.22 4.28
C LEU A 526 7.35 11.67 3.90
N THR A 527 6.46 11.78 4.88
CA THR A 527 5.06 12.17 4.66
C THR A 527 4.85 13.66 4.91
N ASN A 528 4.64 14.44 3.85
CA ASN A 528 4.43 15.89 3.90
C ASN A 528 2.93 16.22 4.02
N PHE A 529 2.57 17.24 4.79
CA PHE A 529 1.18 17.69 4.98
C PHE A 529 1.10 19.23 5.04
N LEU A 530 -0.10 19.79 4.93
CA LEU A 530 -0.40 21.22 5.15
C LEU A 530 -1.11 21.44 6.48
N ASP A 531 -2.16 20.66 6.70
CA ASP A 531 -2.91 20.55 7.93
C ASP A 531 -3.20 19.08 8.22
N ASN A 532 -3.57 18.81 9.46
CA ASN A 532 -4.05 17.53 9.95
C ASN A 532 -5.07 17.80 11.08
N HIS A 533 -5.47 16.77 11.80
CA HIS A 533 -6.47 16.90 12.87
C HIS A 533 -5.90 17.40 14.21
N ASP A 534 -4.58 17.56 14.35
CA ASP A 534 -3.92 18.07 15.57
C ASP A 534 -3.33 19.49 15.38
N GLN A 535 -3.18 19.95 14.13
CA GLN A 535 -2.74 21.30 13.76
C GLN A 535 -3.90 22.12 13.16
N PRO A 536 -3.85 23.48 13.24
CA PRO A 536 -4.87 24.31 12.62
C PRO A 536 -4.94 24.14 11.10
N ARG A 537 -6.16 24.19 10.54
CA ARG A 537 -6.32 24.17 9.08
C ARG A 537 -5.62 25.35 8.45
N ILE A 538 -4.93 25.14 7.33
CA ILE A 538 -4.15 26.21 6.68
C ILE A 538 -5.05 27.38 6.25
N ALA A 539 -6.31 27.11 5.90
CA ALA A 539 -7.32 28.13 5.61
C ALA A 539 -7.74 28.97 6.84
N SER A 540 -7.62 28.44 8.07
CA SER A 540 -7.84 29.22 9.31
C SER A 540 -6.75 30.29 9.52
N VAL A 541 -5.57 30.10 8.91
CA VAL A 541 -4.44 31.04 8.95
C VAL A 541 -4.43 31.96 7.72
N ALA A 542 -4.78 31.42 6.53
CA ALA A 542 -4.89 32.18 5.28
C ALA A 542 -6.13 33.10 5.21
N GLY A 543 -7.17 32.82 6.02
CA GLY A 543 -8.39 33.61 6.13
C GLY A 543 -9.27 33.50 4.89
N THR A 544 -9.08 34.38 3.91
CA THR A 544 -9.84 34.41 2.64
C THR A 544 -8.99 34.23 1.40
N ASP A 545 -7.69 33.93 1.54
CA ASP A 545 -6.74 33.89 0.42
C ASP A 545 -6.45 32.46 -0.08
N GLU A 546 -7.44 31.89 -0.78
CA GLU A 546 -7.36 30.57 -1.42
C GLU A 546 -6.15 30.41 -2.36
N VAL A 547 -5.64 31.51 -2.94
CA VAL A 547 -4.46 31.46 -3.80
C VAL A 547 -3.20 31.03 -3.02
N ARG A 548 -3.09 31.35 -1.73
CA ARG A 548 -2.00 30.84 -0.88
C ARG A 548 -2.14 29.35 -0.61
N GLU A 549 -3.36 28.88 -0.37
CA GLU A 549 -3.67 27.46 -0.16
C GLU A 549 -3.35 26.63 -1.40
N LYS A 550 -3.74 27.10 -2.60
CA LYS A 550 -3.37 26.52 -3.91
C LYS A 550 -1.86 26.40 -4.11
N ASN A 551 -1.09 27.41 -3.69
CA ASN A 551 0.37 27.38 -3.81
C ASN A 551 1.01 26.41 -2.82
N ALA A 552 0.51 26.35 -1.59
CA ALA A 552 1.02 25.42 -0.58
C ALA A 552 0.81 23.95 -0.99
N VAL A 553 -0.39 23.60 -1.52
CA VAL A 553 -0.64 22.24 -2.03
C VAL A 553 0.12 21.94 -3.31
N ALA A 554 0.33 22.92 -4.20
CA ALA A 554 1.20 22.75 -5.37
C ALA A 554 2.66 22.48 -4.95
N PHE A 555 3.18 23.16 -3.94
CA PHE A 555 4.49 22.87 -3.36
C PHE A 555 4.54 21.46 -2.77
N MET A 556 3.57 21.08 -1.93
CA MET A 556 3.51 19.77 -1.28
C MET A 556 3.46 18.61 -2.29
N MET A 557 2.73 18.78 -3.39
CA MET A 557 2.60 17.77 -4.45
C MET A 557 3.89 17.53 -5.25
N PHE A 558 4.84 18.48 -5.26
CA PHE A 558 6.04 18.43 -6.11
C PHE A 558 7.39 18.57 -5.39
N THR A 559 7.42 18.88 -4.10
CA THR A 559 8.62 18.71 -3.26
C THR A 559 8.95 17.22 -3.04
N SER A 560 10.14 16.90 -2.54
CA SER A 560 10.51 15.53 -2.14
C SER A 560 9.53 14.97 -1.10
N GLY A 561 9.12 13.71 -1.21
CA GLY A 561 8.24 13.05 -0.25
C GLY A 561 6.89 12.59 -0.81
N ILE A 562 6.12 11.95 0.08
CA ILE A 562 4.74 11.50 -0.12
C ILE A 562 3.80 12.62 0.35
N PRO A 563 2.97 13.21 -0.53
CA PRO A 563 1.99 14.22 -0.12
C PRO A 563 0.82 13.58 0.64
N MET A 564 0.34 14.26 1.67
CA MET A 564 -0.81 13.91 2.49
C MET A 564 -1.78 15.08 2.58
N ILE A 565 -3.00 14.92 2.05
CA ILE A 565 -4.06 15.93 2.09
C ILE A 565 -5.03 15.60 3.22
N TYR A 566 -5.29 16.53 4.14
CA TYR A 566 -6.29 16.33 5.19
C TYR A 566 -7.68 16.79 4.73
N TYR A 567 -8.69 15.94 4.95
CA TYR A 567 -10.03 16.13 4.40
C TYR A 567 -10.69 17.45 4.79
N GLY A 568 -11.50 17.98 3.89
CA GLY A 568 -12.06 19.31 4.02
C GLY A 568 -11.12 20.43 3.56
N PHE A 569 -9.81 20.19 3.38
CA PHE A 569 -8.91 21.14 2.72
C PHE A 569 -9.44 21.50 1.33
N GLU A 570 -9.85 20.49 0.55
CA GLU A 570 -10.43 20.63 -0.78
C GLU A 570 -11.82 21.31 -0.80
N GLN A 571 -12.51 21.30 0.34
CA GLN A 571 -13.77 22.02 0.57
C GLN A 571 -13.55 23.37 1.29
N ARG A 572 -12.29 23.74 1.50
CA ARG A 572 -11.83 24.96 2.19
C ARG A 572 -12.40 25.12 3.62
N PHE A 573 -12.38 24.04 4.38
CA PHE A 573 -12.72 24.01 5.80
C PHE A 573 -11.74 24.88 6.62
N THR A 574 -12.24 25.55 7.66
CA THR A 574 -11.52 26.67 8.33
C THR A 574 -11.37 26.50 9.85
N GLY A 575 -11.62 25.31 10.38
CA GLY A 575 -11.40 24.99 11.78
C GLY A 575 -10.00 25.31 12.28
N ALA A 576 -9.91 25.86 13.48
CA ALA A 576 -8.66 26.28 14.10
C ALA A 576 -8.04 25.12 14.90
N ALA A 577 -7.87 25.25 16.21
CA ALA A 577 -7.38 24.15 17.04
C ALA A 577 -8.46 23.05 17.23
N ASP A 578 -8.03 21.87 17.65
CA ASP A 578 -8.87 20.79 18.16
C ASP A 578 -9.95 21.30 19.15
N PRO A 579 -11.25 21.03 18.96
CA PRO A 579 -11.88 20.15 17.96
C PRO A 579 -12.36 20.84 16.67
N ASP A 580 -12.18 22.16 16.52
CA ASP A 580 -12.75 22.93 15.41
C ASP A 580 -12.29 22.44 14.03
N ASN A 581 -11.08 21.90 13.91
CA ASN A 581 -10.49 21.32 12.68
C ASN A 581 -11.00 19.91 12.33
N ARG A 582 -12.03 19.40 13.00
CA ARG A 582 -12.59 18.06 12.81
C ARG A 582 -14.03 18.13 12.27
N GLU A 583 -14.34 19.08 11.38
CA GLU A 583 -15.69 19.34 10.85
C GLU A 583 -16.22 18.19 9.96
N THR A 584 -17.55 18.02 9.85
CA THR A 584 -18.19 16.96 9.04
C THR A 584 -18.19 17.29 7.54
N LEU A 585 -17.48 16.50 6.72
CA LEU A 585 -17.35 16.68 5.27
C LEU A 585 -18.68 16.69 4.53
N TRP A 586 -19.66 15.87 4.94
CA TRP A 586 -20.95 15.83 4.27
C TRP A 586 -21.69 17.18 4.25
N THR A 587 -21.33 18.13 5.13
CA THR A 587 -21.83 19.51 5.08
C THR A 587 -21.41 20.27 3.82
N SER A 588 -20.30 19.89 3.18
CA SER A 588 -19.90 20.35 1.85
C SER A 588 -20.76 19.80 0.71
N ALA A 589 -21.62 18.82 1.00
CA ALA A 589 -22.33 18.00 0.03
C ALA A 589 -21.42 17.23 -0.96
N TYR A 590 -20.14 17.01 -0.62
CA TYR A 590 -19.14 16.35 -1.48
C TYR A 590 -18.94 17.08 -2.81
N ASN A 591 -18.86 18.41 -2.74
CA ASN A 591 -18.87 19.28 -3.91
C ASN A 591 -17.59 19.14 -4.74
N THR A 592 -17.71 18.55 -5.93
CA THR A 592 -16.60 18.39 -6.89
C THR A 592 -16.32 19.65 -7.72
N ASP A 593 -17.18 20.68 -7.60
CA ASP A 593 -17.06 21.92 -8.35
C ASP A 593 -16.12 22.96 -7.71
N THR A 594 -15.59 22.75 -6.49
CA THR A 594 -14.74 23.74 -5.80
C THR A 594 -13.40 23.97 -6.51
N ALA A 595 -12.78 25.12 -6.24
CA ALA A 595 -11.51 25.49 -6.84
C ALA A 595 -10.33 24.66 -6.31
N LEU A 596 -10.30 24.34 -5.01
CA LEU A 596 -9.25 23.50 -4.43
C LEU A 596 -9.37 22.03 -4.88
N TYR A 597 -10.58 21.46 -4.95
CA TYR A 597 -10.83 20.13 -5.52
C TYR A 597 -10.24 19.99 -6.93
N LYS A 598 -10.63 20.90 -7.83
CA LYS A 598 -10.19 20.88 -9.24
C LYS A 598 -8.68 21.12 -9.38
N HIS A 599 -8.13 22.00 -8.54
CA HIS A 599 -6.69 22.24 -8.48
C HIS A 599 -5.95 20.96 -8.05
N ILE A 600 -6.35 20.31 -6.96
CA ILE A 600 -5.78 19.01 -6.51
C ILE A 600 -5.82 17.97 -7.62
N ALA A 601 -6.99 17.74 -8.24
CA ALA A 601 -7.14 16.80 -9.35
C ALA A 601 -6.21 17.12 -10.54
N GLN A 602 -6.01 18.40 -10.87
CA GLN A 602 -5.06 18.85 -11.89
C GLN A 602 -3.60 18.60 -11.46
N LEU A 603 -3.24 18.81 -10.19
CA LEU A 603 -1.91 18.49 -9.66
C LEU A 603 -1.61 16.98 -9.72
N HIS A 604 -2.58 16.10 -9.48
CA HIS A 604 -2.41 14.65 -9.68
C HIS A 604 -2.14 14.30 -11.14
N GLN A 605 -2.91 14.87 -12.09
CA GLN A 605 -2.69 14.67 -13.53
C GLN A 605 -1.30 15.15 -13.97
N ILE A 606 -0.82 16.27 -13.42
CA ILE A 606 0.54 16.77 -13.66
C ILE A 606 1.60 15.83 -13.06
N ARG A 607 1.37 15.28 -11.86
CA ARG A 607 2.29 14.30 -11.20
C ARG A 607 2.39 13.00 -12.01
N SER A 608 1.30 12.54 -12.64
CA SER A 608 1.30 11.41 -13.59
C SER A 608 2.07 11.71 -14.87
N ILE A 609 1.85 12.87 -15.48
CA ILE A 609 2.58 13.29 -16.69
C ILE A 609 4.09 13.33 -16.39
N ALA A 610 4.49 13.89 -15.24
CA ALA A 610 5.89 13.98 -14.84
C ALA A 610 6.54 12.59 -14.61
N SER A 611 5.84 11.67 -13.94
CA SER A 611 6.36 10.32 -13.71
C SER A 611 6.43 9.49 -14.99
N ASN A 612 5.46 9.64 -15.90
CA ASN A 612 5.49 8.95 -17.20
C ASN A 612 6.57 9.46 -18.15
N VAL A 613 7.01 10.72 -18.02
CA VAL A 613 8.08 11.32 -18.83
C VAL A 613 9.49 10.94 -18.36
N THR A 614 9.67 10.66 -17.06
CA THR A 614 10.99 10.40 -16.44
C THR A 614 11.19 8.96 -15.96
N ASP A 615 10.21 8.07 -16.17
CA ASP A 615 10.00 6.82 -15.43
C ASP A 615 9.58 7.03 -13.96
N LYS A 616 8.62 6.22 -13.48
CA LYS A 616 8.01 6.37 -12.13
C LYS A 616 9.05 6.18 -11.03
N ALA A 617 9.78 5.06 -11.05
CA ALA A 617 10.77 4.75 -10.02
C ALA A 617 11.87 5.83 -9.94
N THR A 618 12.32 6.32 -11.11
CA THR A 618 13.31 7.40 -11.22
C THR A 618 12.75 8.74 -10.74
N TYR A 619 11.52 9.11 -11.11
CA TYR A 619 10.89 10.36 -10.70
C TYR A 619 10.63 10.42 -9.19
N PHE A 620 10.10 9.33 -8.60
CA PHE A 620 9.74 9.28 -7.18
C PHE A 620 10.93 9.04 -6.24
N SER A 621 12.07 8.54 -6.74
CA SER A 621 13.35 8.53 -6.00
C SER A 621 14.21 9.79 -6.22
N SER A 622 13.81 10.70 -7.11
CA SER A 622 14.54 11.95 -7.36
C SER A 622 14.15 13.05 -6.38
N ASN A 623 15.12 13.49 -5.58
CA ASN A 623 15.01 14.67 -4.72
C ASN A 623 14.71 15.93 -5.55
N VAL A 624 13.91 16.84 -5.00
CA VAL A 624 13.72 18.18 -5.56
C VAL A 624 14.99 19.02 -5.43
N ALA A 625 15.28 19.87 -6.43
CA ALA A 625 16.35 20.86 -6.38
C ALA A 625 15.77 22.29 -6.37
N VAL A 626 16.26 23.15 -5.48
CA VAL A 626 15.85 24.57 -5.44
C VAL A 626 16.63 25.35 -6.51
N LEU A 627 15.92 25.95 -7.47
CA LEU A 627 16.51 26.77 -8.54
C LEU A 627 16.70 28.24 -8.11
N GLY A 628 15.91 28.72 -7.16
CA GLY A 628 16.05 30.05 -6.57
C GLY A 628 14.86 30.48 -5.72
N THR A 629 15.06 31.51 -4.90
CA THR A 629 14.06 32.14 -4.03
C THR A 629 13.99 33.65 -4.23
N SER A 630 12.88 34.24 -3.80
CA SER A 630 12.74 35.65 -3.46
C SER A 630 11.89 35.76 -2.18
N ASN A 631 11.56 36.99 -1.76
CA ASN A 631 10.55 37.21 -0.71
C ASN A 631 9.17 36.64 -1.10
N GLU A 632 8.86 36.66 -2.41
CA GLU A 632 7.52 36.45 -2.97
C GLU A 632 7.36 35.12 -3.73
N HIS A 633 8.46 34.47 -4.11
CA HIS A 633 8.47 33.30 -5.00
C HIS A 633 9.55 32.27 -4.65
N MET A 634 9.33 31.03 -5.09
CA MET A 634 10.33 29.96 -5.09
C MET A 634 10.21 29.15 -6.38
N ALA A 635 11.34 28.74 -6.95
CA ALA A 635 11.40 27.81 -8.08
C ALA A 635 12.09 26.51 -7.68
N LEU A 636 11.47 25.39 -8.05
CA LEU A 636 11.90 24.02 -7.79
C LEU A 636 12.03 23.26 -9.12
N GLN A 637 12.98 22.33 -9.22
CA GLN A 637 13.05 21.31 -10.27
C GLN A 637 12.82 19.93 -9.65
N ARG A 638 11.84 19.15 -10.14
CA ARG A 638 11.73 17.71 -9.84
C ARG A 638 11.45 16.96 -11.14
N GLY A 639 12.36 16.07 -11.53
CA GLY A 639 12.33 15.40 -12.82
C GLY A 639 12.11 16.40 -13.98
N PRO A 640 11.07 16.24 -14.81
CA PRO A 640 10.86 17.07 -15.99
C PRO A 640 10.15 18.40 -15.67
N LEU A 641 9.73 18.63 -14.42
CA LEU A 641 8.98 19.81 -14.01
C LEU A 641 9.88 20.90 -13.43
N VAL A 642 9.60 22.15 -13.79
CA VAL A 642 9.94 23.32 -12.98
C VAL A 642 8.68 23.89 -12.35
N VAL A 643 8.60 23.84 -11.03
CA VAL A 643 7.45 24.32 -10.24
C VAL A 643 7.82 25.67 -9.64
N VAL A 644 7.05 26.71 -9.98
CA VAL A 644 7.20 28.08 -9.44
C VAL A 644 5.99 28.38 -8.57
N VAL A 645 6.22 28.65 -7.29
CA VAL A 645 5.18 28.94 -6.29
C VAL A 645 5.38 30.33 -5.68
N SER A 646 4.32 30.86 -5.08
CA SER A 646 4.27 32.21 -4.50
C SER A 646 3.49 32.26 -3.19
N ASN A 647 3.83 33.23 -2.33
CA ASN A 647 3.08 33.57 -1.11
C ASN A 647 2.34 34.92 -1.22
N VAL A 648 2.39 35.56 -2.40
CA VAL A 648 1.82 36.89 -2.67
C VAL A 648 0.31 36.93 -2.40
N GLY A 649 -0.40 35.86 -2.77
CA GLY A 649 -1.84 35.74 -2.57
C GLY A 649 -2.69 36.55 -3.56
N ALA A 650 -4.00 36.35 -3.53
CA ALA A 650 -4.95 36.81 -4.55
C ALA A 650 -5.04 38.33 -4.71
N ALA A 651 -4.63 39.09 -3.68
CA ALA A 651 -4.71 40.56 -3.65
C ALA A 651 -3.40 41.25 -4.07
N GLY A 652 -2.29 40.51 -4.21
CA GLY A 652 -0.96 41.08 -4.42
C GLY A 652 -0.55 41.18 -5.89
N THR A 653 0.28 42.16 -6.21
CA THR A 653 0.83 42.38 -7.56
C THR A 653 2.07 41.51 -7.80
N SER A 654 1.88 40.19 -7.93
CA SER A 654 2.98 39.27 -8.24
C SER A 654 3.77 39.76 -9.45
N GLU A 655 5.07 40.00 -9.27
CA GLU A 655 5.97 40.21 -10.40
C GLU A 655 6.19 38.89 -11.19
N SER A 656 7.00 38.96 -12.24
CA SER A 656 7.45 37.77 -13.00
C SER A 656 8.73 37.23 -12.39
N PHE A 657 8.80 35.91 -12.14
CA PHE A 657 9.99 35.28 -11.58
C PHE A 657 10.99 34.85 -12.67
N GLY A 658 12.27 35.13 -12.46
CA GLY A 658 13.35 34.68 -13.35
C GLY A 658 13.88 33.30 -12.92
N VAL A 659 13.54 32.26 -13.66
CA VAL A 659 14.09 30.90 -13.46
C VAL A 659 15.48 30.83 -14.08
N THR A 660 16.45 30.27 -13.34
CA THR A 660 17.81 30.05 -13.82
C THR A 660 18.29 28.65 -13.46
N GLY A 661 19.06 28.00 -14.35
CA GLY A 661 19.64 26.68 -14.06
C GLY A 661 18.63 25.53 -14.08
N SER A 662 17.48 25.69 -14.74
CA SER A 662 16.59 24.56 -15.03
C SER A 662 17.26 23.55 -15.96
N GLN A 663 16.77 22.31 -15.98
CA GLN A 663 17.33 21.23 -16.80
C GLN A 663 16.90 21.27 -18.28
N PHE A 664 16.11 22.28 -18.68
CA PHE A 664 15.68 22.50 -20.06
C PHE A 664 16.81 23.06 -20.95
N ALA A 665 16.78 22.75 -22.25
CA ALA A 665 17.80 23.19 -23.20
C ALA A 665 17.53 24.59 -23.77
N SER A 666 18.60 25.30 -24.15
CA SER A 666 18.48 26.61 -24.84
C SER A 666 17.79 26.43 -26.20
N GLY A 667 16.66 27.10 -26.38
CA GLY A 667 15.76 26.95 -27.53
C GLY A 667 14.48 26.15 -27.24
N ASP A 668 14.36 25.46 -26.10
CA ASP A 668 13.16 24.72 -25.74
C ASP A 668 11.95 25.66 -25.61
N THR A 669 10.77 25.15 -26.02
CA THR A 669 9.50 25.78 -25.65
C THR A 669 8.93 25.01 -24.47
N VAL A 670 8.71 25.71 -23.35
CA VAL A 670 8.05 25.17 -22.16
C VAL A 670 6.62 25.69 -22.06
N VAL A 671 5.74 24.91 -21.45
CA VAL A 671 4.35 25.25 -21.19
C VAL A 671 4.03 25.05 -19.72
N ASP A 672 3.26 25.98 -19.15
CA ASP A 672 2.68 25.86 -17.82
C ASP A 672 1.44 24.98 -17.88
N LEU A 673 1.42 23.88 -17.13
CA LEU A 673 0.32 22.92 -17.10
C LEU A 673 -0.90 23.39 -16.29
N LEU A 674 -0.84 24.58 -15.65
CA LEU A 674 -1.96 25.20 -14.95
C LEU A 674 -2.80 26.13 -15.82
N ASP A 675 -2.19 27.04 -16.60
CA ASP A 675 -2.93 27.99 -17.47
C ASP A 675 -2.56 27.92 -18.97
N CYS A 676 -1.69 27.00 -19.37
CA CYS A 676 -1.21 26.78 -20.74
C CYS A 676 -0.44 27.97 -21.36
N THR A 677 0.05 28.91 -20.56
CA THR A 677 1.03 29.92 -20.99
C THR A 677 2.34 29.24 -21.42
N THR A 678 2.97 29.73 -22.49
CA THR A 678 4.27 29.24 -22.96
C THR A 678 5.40 30.24 -22.73
N ALA A 679 6.61 29.71 -22.55
CA ALA A 679 7.84 30.48 -22.52
C ALA A 679 8.92 29.79 -23.38
N THR A 680 9.93 30.54 -23.81
CA THR A 680 11.10 30.00 -24.52
C THR A 680 12.30 30.04 -23.58
N VAL A 681 13.01 28.91 -23.50
CA VAL A 681 14.20 28.76 -22.67
C VAL A 681 15.41 29.34 -23.41
N GLY A 682 16.14 30.21 -22.73
CA GLY A 682 17.41 30.77 -23.17
C GLY A 682 18.62 29.99 -22.63
N ASP A 683 19.81 30.58 -22.79
CA ASP A 683 21.06 29.93 -22.42
C ASP A 683 21.12 29.53 -20.95
N SER A 684 21.74 28.38 -20.67
CA SER A 684 21.87 27.79 -19.32
C SER A 684 20.53 27.56 -18.58
N GLY A 685 19.49 27.14 -19.30
CA GLY A 685 18.21 26.77 -18.70
C GLY A 685 17.49 27.95 -18.05
N THR A 686 17.58 29.14 -18.66
CA THR A 686 17.01 30.38 -18.14
C THR A 686 15.69 30.73 -18.81
N PHE A 687 14.66 31.11 -18.06
CA PHE A 687 13.42 31.66 -18.63
C PHE A 687 12.67 32.54 -17.62
N THR A 688 11.77 33.39 -18.11
CA THR A 688 10.91 34.22 -17.26
C THR A 688 9.54 33.55 -17.10
N SER A 689 9.20 33.21 -15.86
CA SER A 689 7.85 32.78 -15.46
C SER A 689 6.99 34.03 -15.26
N PRO A 690 6.03 34.35 -16.15
CA PRO A 690 5.24 35.59 -16.05
C PRO A 690 4.30 35.59 -14.84
N SER A 691 3.80 36.78 -14.49
CA SER A 691 2.82 36.94 -13.41
C SER A 691 1.59 36.04 -13.59
N SER A 692 1.12 35.50 -12.47
CA SER A 692 0.00 34.56 -12.34
C SER A 692 -1.11 35.10 -11.42
N LYS A 693 -1.05 36.39 -11.04
CA LYS A 693 -1.84 36.97 -9.93
C LYS A 693 -1.59 36.26 -8.59
N GLY A 694 -0.40 35.69 -8.42
CA GLY A 694 0.00 34.96 -7.21
C GLY A 694 -0.29 33.47 -7.23
N GLU A 695 -0.96 32.91 -8.24
CA GLU A 695 -1.10 31.44 -8.38
C GLU A 695 0.23 30.76 -8.77
N ALA A 696 0.35 29.45 -8.52
CA ALA A 696 1.51 28.67 -8.93
C ALA A 696 1.61 28.57 -10.47
N ARG A 697 2.78 28.16 -10.97
CA ARG A 697 3.03 27.80 -12.38
C ARG A 697 3.88 26.53 -12.44
N ILE A 698 3.51 25.56 -13.29
CA ILE A 698 4.17 24.25 -13.36
C ILE A 698 4.61 23.96 -14.80
N TRP A 699 5.87 24.25 -15.08
CA TRP A 699 6.46 24.21 -16.41
C TRP A 699 7.00 22.84 -16.78
N ILE A 700 6.69 22.40 -18.00
CA ILE A 700 7.29 21.23 -18.66
C ILE A 700 7.66 21.59 -20.10
N GLN A 701 8.55 20.84 -20.75
CA GLN A 701 8.76 20.93 -22.20
C GLN A 701 7.44 20.67 -22.95
N ALA A 702 7.10 21.50 -23.93
CA ALA A 702 5.78 21.51 -24.55
C ALA A 702 5.42 20.22 -25.34
N GLU A 703 6.42 19.41 -25.70
CA GLU A 703 6.22 18.06 -26.28
C GLU A 703 5.77 17.02 -25.24
N ASN A 704 6.09 17.23 -23.96
CA ASN A 704 5.80 16.34 -22.85
C ASN A 704 4.51 16.73 -22.08
N LYS A 705 3.72 17.68 -22.59
CA LYS A 705 2.56 18.30 -21.91
C LYS A 705 1.33 17.40 -21.65
N GLY A 706 1.35 16.15 -22.11
CA GLY A 706 0.20 15.25 -22.08
C GLY A 706 -1.04 15.85 -22.76
N ASN A 707 -2.21 15.61 -22.18
CA ASN A 707 -3.51 16.10 -22.68
C ASN A 707 -4.00 17.38 -21.98
N LEU A 708 -3.24 17.95 -21.02
CA LEU A 708 -3.70 19.08 -20.20
C LEU A 708 -3.85 20.40 -20.98
N CYS A 709 -2.98 20.62 -21.97
CA CYS A 709 -2.95 21.86 -22.74
C CYS A 709 -3.13 21.59 -24.25
N PRO A 710 -4.03 22.33 -24.94
CA PRO A 710 -4.29 22.15 -26.38
C PRO A 710 -3.06 22.49 -27.25
#